data_AF-A0A2S7X711-F1
#
_entry.id   AF-A0A2S7X711-F1
#
_cell.length_a   1.000
_cell.length_b   1.000
_cell.length_c   1.000
_cell.angle_alpha   90.00
_cell.angle_beta   90.00
_cell.angle_gamma   90.00
#
_symmetry.space_group_name_H-M   'P 1'
#
loop_
_entity.id
_entity.type
_entity.pdbx_description
1 polymer ?
#
loop_
_entity_poly.entity_id
_entity_poly.type
_entity_poly.pdbx_seq_one_letter_code
_entity_poly.pdbx_strand_id
1 'polypeptide(L)'
;MKKTILAMIISSMPLGAIAAEHDHEHFSEIGKQGGKSASETTIAKNKAFAKTLNFSDTRAFDNNNRGLIASFDQKTGDIIRNSFNFIDPSVANADNAPDSVNPSLWRQAVLNQAAEGLYEVVPGKIYQVRGTDLASISFIRSDNGWIAYDVLLTQESAGQSLKFFQENVPEGGNLPVVAMIYSHSHADHFGGSRAIKEAFPDVKVYGSKHITKEIVDENVLAGNAMSRRTAYQYGATLNRHEHGIVDAALAKGLSKGAITYVLPDYELNHKEEIETLSIDGLEMQFMDASGTEAASEMVTYIPSMKALWTGELTYQGMHNLYTLRGAKVRDGLKWSKKINEMLMTWGSTTDVLFASHSAPVWGTEEISDYLKMQRDAYGFTHNQTLRLANNGVVLQDMGDEIYTVMPESIQKTWHTNGYHGTYSHNARAVYNMYLGYFDMNPANLNPLPVKPESAKFVEYMGGSELILEKAEADFEKGEYRFIATALNKVIQVEPKNVEARKLLADTYEQLGYQAEGAGWRNIYLTGAQELRVGTLPGAPKTASPDVLANMTIENLLDYLAVRVDSIKAQHTPFTLNVVIPDEKETYFVEMSNGNLNNIIVDKEMKADATLLINRSDVSKILLQQVTLATLLENGSAGIKGDKSVLQKLTDSLTNADAKFEIVPRPEKGEEVDAELYETAHKH
;
A
#
# COMPACT_ATOMS: atom_id res chain seq x y z
N MET A 1 23.06 -30.89 -36.10
CA MET A 1 22.05 -31.15 -35.06
C MET A 1 22.47 -30.77 -33.62
N LYS A 2 23.65 -30.20 -33.34
CA LYS A 2 24.06 -29.78 -31.97
C LYS A 2 23.85 -28.28 -31.64
N LYS A 3 23.37 -27.46 -32.58
CA LYS A 3 23.13 -26.01 -32.38
C LYS A 3 21.72 -25.66 -31.92
N THR A 4 20.77 -26.59 -31.96
CA THR A 4 19.34 -26.32 -31.73
C THR A 4 18.84 -26.56 -30.31
N ILE A 5 19.56 -27.34 -29.49
CA ILE A 5 19.19 -27.57 -28.08
C ILE A 5 19.74 -26.47 -27.18
N LEU A 6 20.94 -25.94 -27.47
CA LEU A 6 21.54 -24.84 -26.70
C LEU A 6 20.77 -23.51 -26.88
N ALA A 7 20.22 -23.25 -28.08
CA ALA A 7 19.42 -22.05 -28.36
C ALA A 7 18.04 -22.05 -27.67
N MET A 8 17.42 -23.23 -27.48
CA MET A 8 16.14 -23.37 -26.75
C MET A 8 16.29 -23.31 -25.22
N ILE A 9 17.49 -23.57 -24.70
CA ILE A 9 17.77 -23.60 -23.25
C ILE A 9 18.15 -22.21 -22.72
N ILE A 10 18.71 -21.33 -23.57
CA ILE A 10 19.09 -19.96 -23.18
C ILE A 10 17.92 -18.98 -23.39
N SER A 11 16.94 -19.29 -24.25
CA SER A 11 15.73 -18.47 -24.43
C SER A 11 14.77 -18.46 -23.21
N SER A 12 14.98 -19.34 -22.23
CA SER A 12 14.15 -19.45 -21.02
C SER A 12 14.82 -18.87 -19.77
N MET A 13 15.88 -18.06 -19.90
CA MET A 13 16.47 -17.40 -18.74
C MET A 13 15.42 -16.52 -18.05
N PRO A 14 15.18 -16.71 -16.75
CA PRO A 14 14.00 -16.20 -16.09
C PRO A 14 14.01 -14.68 -15.89
N LEU A 15 15.04 -13.95 -16.32
CA LEU A 15 15.01 -12.49 -16.26
C LEU A 15 13.86 -11.89 -17.08
N GLY A 16 13.41 -12.53 -18.17
CA GLY A 16 12.17 -12.14 -18.86
C GLY A 16 10.90 -12.64 -18.15
N ALA A 17 10.96 -13.85 -17.55
CA ALA A 17 9.88 -14.43 -16.76
C ALA A 17 9.63 -13.70 -15.42
N ILE A 18 10.61 -12.94 -14.91
CA ILE A 18 10.49 -12.02 -13.76
C ILE A 18 9.39 -10.99 -14.00
N ALA A 19 9.09 -10.65 -15.25
CA ALA A 19 8.06 -9.70 -15.63
C ALA A 19 6.88 -10.33 -16.41
N ALA A 20 6.92 -11.61 -16.80
CA ALA A 20 6.04 -12.14 -17.86
C ALA A 20 4.59 -12.49 -17.47
N GLU A 21 4.18 -12.29 -16.22
CA GLU A 21 2.76 -12.41 -15.87
C GLU A 21 2.12 -11.02 -15.94
N HIS A 22 1.74 -10.57 -17.12
CA HIS A 22 1.00 -9.32 -17.31
C HIS A 22 -0.43 -9.62 -17.78
N ASP A 23 -1.29 -10.07 -16.87
CA ASP A 23 -2.74 -9.98 -17.12
C ASP A 23 -3.17 -8.53 -16.91
N HIS A 24 -3.18 -7.77 -18.01
CA HIS A 24 -3.99 -6.57 -18.15
C HIS A 24 -5.44 -6.97 -18.40
N GLU A 25 -6.04 -7.81 -17.55
CA GLU A 25 -7.45 -8.12 -17.71
C GLU A 25 -8.29 -6.91 -17.32
N HIS A 26 -9.03 -6.43 -18.31
CA HIS A 26 -9.96 -5.33 -18.22
C HIS A 26 -11.02 -5.63 -17.16
N PHE A 27 -11.18 -4.71 -16.21
CA PHE A 27 -12.29 -4.71 -15.26
C PHE A 27 -13.60 -4.67 -16.03
N SER A 28 -14.39 -5.73 -15.92
CA SER A 28 -15.82 -5.64 -16.20
C SER A 28 -16.51 -4.86 -15.08
N GLU A 29 -17.55 -4.10 -15.44
CA GLU A 29 -18.43 -3.41 -14.51
C GLU A 29 -19.02 -4.39 -13.50
N ILE A 30 -18.44 -4.47 -12.30
CA ILE A 30 -18.86 -5.42 -11.28
C ILE A 30 -20.34 -5.09 -10.88
N GLY A 31 -21.14 -6.11 -10.55
CA GLY A 31 -22.61 -6.12 -10.47
C GLY A 31 -23.36 -5.06 -9.65
N LYS A 32 -24.70 -5.07 -9.81
CA LYS A 32 -25.65 -4.11 -9.19
C LYS A 32 -25.90 -4.33 -7.68
N GLN A 33 -25.50 -5.47 -7.13
CA GLN A 33 -25.49 -5.73 -5.69
C GLN A 33 -24.08 -6.19 -5.32
N GLY A 34 -23.67 -5.95 -4.08
CA GLY A 34 -22.30 -6.26 -3.61
C GLY A 34 -22.27 -7.05 -2.31
N GLY A 35 -23.42 -7.52 -1.84
CA GLY A 35 -23.56 -8.27 -0.59
C GLY A 35 -25.00 -8.34 -0.07
N LYS A 36 -25.22 -9.08 1.03
CA LYS A 36 -26.51 -9.18 1.72
C LYS A 36 -26.79 -7.95 2.57
N SER A 37 -28.03 -7.71 2.97
CA SER A 37 -28.40 -6.58 3.82
C SER A 37 -27.72 -6.62 5.20
N ALA A 38 -27.51 -5.46 5.80
CA ALA A 38 -27.10 -5.35 7.20
C ALA A 38 -28.16 -5.97 8.13
N SER A 39 -27.71 -6.76 9.11
CA SER A 39 -28.60 -7.31 10.14
C SER A 39 -29.11 -6.22 11.09
N GLU A 40 -30.18 -6.49 11.82
CA GLU A 40 -30.68 -5.59 12.87
C GLU A 40 -29.59 -5.27 13.91
N THR A 41 -28.76 -6.24 14.26
CA THR A 41 -27.64 -6.06 15.20
C THR A 41 -26.55 -5.15 14.64
N THR A 42 -26.19 -5.29 13.36
CA THR A 42 -25.26 -4.39 12.67
C THR A 42 -25.81 -2.96 12.63
N ILE A 43 -27.07 -2.79 12.25
CA ILE A 43 -27.76 -1.49 12.22
C ILE A 43 -27.74 -0.85 13.61
N ALA A 44 -28.09 -1.61 14.66
CA ALA A 44 -28.09 -1.13 16.04
C ALA A 44 -26.69 -0.71 16.50
N LYS A 45 -25.65 -1.47 16.14
CA LYS A 45 -24.26 -1.16 16.49
C LYS A 45 -23.75 0.09 15.78
N ASN A 46 -24.03 0.23 14.49
CA ASN A 46 -23.69 1.44 13.73
C ASN A 46 -24.41 2.67 14.29
N LYS A 47 -25.70 2.57 14.63
CA LYS A 47 -26.45 3.65 15.30
C LYS A 47 -25.93 3.98 16.69
N ALA A 48 -25.44 2.99 17.45
CA ALA A 48 -24.82 3.23 18.74
C ALA A 48 -23.47 3.95 18.60
N PHE A 49 -22.66 3.54 17.61
CA PHE A 49 -21.39 4.19 17.31
C PHE A 49 -21.56 5.63 16.82
N ALA A 50 -22.56 5.91 15.98
CA ALA A 50 -22.87 7.27 15.54
C ALA A 50 -23.05 8.27 16.71
N LYS A 51 -23.61 7.81 17.84
CA LYS A 51 -23.84 8.67 19.02
C LYS A 51 -22.55 9.10 19.73
N THR A 52 -21.40 8.46 19.44
CA THR A 52 -20.11 8.86 20.02
C THR A 52 -19.36 9.89 19.17
N LEU A 53 -19.85 10.16 17.95
CA LEU A 53 -19.18 11.01 16.96
C LEU A 53 -19.67 12.47 17.04
N ASN A 54 -18.81 13.40 16.63
CA ASN A 54 -19.11 14.83 16.62
C ASN A 54 -19.50 15.34 15.23
N PHE A 55 -20.69 15.01 14.74
CA PHE A 55 -21.18 15.44 13.42
C PHE A 55 -21.32 16.96 13.25
N SER A 56 -21.40 17.71 14.36
CA SER A 56 -21.43 19.18 14.30
C SER A 56 -20.12 19.80 13.81
N ASP A 57 -19.01 19.06 13.84
CA ASP A 57 -17.72 19.51 13.29
C ASP A 57 -17.64 19.22 11.78
N THR A 58 -17.89 20.27 10.99
CA THR A 58 -17.86 20.25 9.53
C THR A 58 -16.60 20.85 8.93
N ARG A 59 -15.62 21.26 9.75
CA ARG A 59 -14.42 22.01 9.29
C ARG A 59 -13.65 21.32 8.18
N ALA A 60 -13.58 19.99 8.22
CA ALA A 60 -12.93 19.19 7.18
C ALA A 60 -13.57 19.39 5.79
N PHE A 61 -14.90 19.51 5.72
CA PHE A 61 -15.61 19.76 4.46
C PHE A 61 -15.35 21.19 3.94
N ASP A 62 -15.33 22.17 4.84
CA ASP A 62 -15.00 23.56 4.49
C ASP A 62 -13.58 23.65 3.92
N ASN A 63 -12.62 23.00 4.59
CA ASN A 63 -11.23 22.89 4.14
C ASN A 63 -11.12 22.17 2.78
N ASN A 64 -11.90 21.11 2.58
CA ASN A 64 -11.88 20.35 1.33
C ASN A 64 -12.42 21.18 0.16
N ASN A 65 -13.44 22.02 0.37
CA ASN A 65 -14.01 22.84 -0.71
C ASN A 65 -13.25 24.15 -0.96
N ARG A 66 -12.39 24.57 -0.02
CA ARG A 66 -11.62 25.81 -0.12
C ARG A 66 -10.66 25.79 -1.32
N GLY A 67 -10.73 26.85 -2.12
CA GLY A 67 -9.79 27.08 -3.22
C GLY A 67 -10.08 26.29 -4.50
N LEU A 68 -11.23 25.65 -4.65
CA LEU A 68 -11.59 24.96 -5.90
C LEU A 68 -11.55 25.93 -7.10
N ILE A 69 -10.72 25.63 -8.08
CA ILE A 69 -10.57 26.39 -9.34
C ILE A 69 -11.35 25.73 -10.47
N ALA A 70 -11.23 24.41 -10.60
CA ALA A 70 -11.89 23.63 -11.65
C ALA A 70 -12.23 22.24 -11.13
N SER A 71 -13.49 21.82 -11.29
CA SER A 71 -13.92 20.43 -11.11
C SER A 71 -13.47 19.57 -12.29
N PHE A 72 -13.30 18.27 -12.07
CA PHE A 72 -12.89 17.32 -13.09
C PHE A 72 -13.82 17.31 -14.30
N ASP A 73 -13.20 17.21 -15.48
CA ASP A 73 -13.90 16.75 -16.67
C ASP A 73 -14.19 15.24 -16.57
N GLN A 74 -15.01 14.74 -17.50
CA GLN A 74 -15.37 13.32 -17.54
C GLN A 74 -14.13 12.41 -17.52
N LYS A 75 -13.12 12.73 -18.34
CA LYS A 75 -11.91 11.92 -18.50
C LYS A 75 -11.10 11.82 -17.19
N THR A 76 -10.94 12.93 -16.49
CA THR A 76 -10.20 13.00 -15.22
C THR A 76 -10.98 12.35 -14.09
N GLY A 77 -12.30 12.58 -14.05
CA GLY A 77 -13.19 11.93 -13.08
C GLY A 77 -13.27 10.41 -13.25
N ASP A 78 -13.16 9.90 -14.49
CA ASP A 78 -13.24 8.47 -14.81
C ASP A 78 -12.02 7.65 -14.34
N ILE A 79 -10.94 8.30 -13.88
CA ILE A 79 -9.79 7.59 -13.30
C ILE A 79 -10.23 6.85 -12.02
N ILE A 80 -10.95 7.54 -11.13
CA ILE A 80 -11.46 6.96 -9.87
C ILE A 80 -12.83 7.54 -9.51
N ARG A 81 -12.91 8.87 -9.32
CA ARG A 81 -14.05 9.59 -8.74
C ARG A 81 -15.41 9.12 -9.23
N ASN A 82 -15.59 9.07 -10.55
CA ASN A 82 -16.89 8.81 -11.17
C ASN A 82 -17.40 7.38 -10.89
N SER A 83 -16.50 6.45 -10.56
CA SER A 83 -16.86 5.09 -10.15
C SER A 83 -17.53 5.01 -8.77
N PHE A 84 -17.53 6.11 -8.00
CA PHE A 84 -18.17 6.22 -6.68
C PHE A 84 -19.36 7.19 -6.67
N ASN A 85 -20.00 7.44 -7.82
CA ASN A 85 -21.10 8.40 -7.95
C ASN A 85 -22.37 8.07 -7.14
N PHE A 86 -22.47 6.87 -6.55
CA PHE A 86 -23.51 6.50 -5.59
C PHE A 86 -23.36 7.22 -4.23
N ILE A 87 -22.21 7.85 -3.97
CA ILE A 87 -21.96 8.67 -2.78
C ILE A 87 -22.17 10.15 -3.16
N ASP A 88 -23.21 10.78 -2.62
CA ASP A 88 -23.36 12.24 -2.68
C ASP A 88 -22.25 12.91 -1.84
N PRO A 89 -21.40 13.79 -2.43
CA PRO A 89 -20.31 14.46 -1.73
C PRO A 89 -20.77 15.59 -0.79
N SER A 90 -22.07 15.89 -0.71
CA SER A 90 -22.58 16.97 0.14
C SER A 90 -22.37 16.68 1.63
N VAL A 91 -22.05 17.72 2.41
CA VAL A 91 -21.97 17.62 3.88
C VAL A 91 -23.28 17.11 4.50
N ALA A 92 -24.43 17.38 3.86
CA ALA A 92 -25.72 16.87 4.30
C ALA A 92 -25.82 15.34 4.23
N ASN A 93 -25.05 14.69 3.35
CA ASN A 93 -24.99 13.24 3.23
C ASN A 93 -24.04 12.58 4.24
N ALA A 94 -23.16 13.35 4.89
CA ALA A 94 -22.17 12.84 5.85
C ALA A 94 -22.80 12.11 7.05
N ASP A 95 -24.01 12.52 7.44
CA ASP A 95 -24.75 11.98 8.58
C ASP A 95 -25.76 10.89 8.16
N ASN A 96 -25.91 10.64 6.85
CA ASN A 96 -26.89 9.72 6.26
C ASN A 96 -26.21 8.43 5.79
N ALA A 97 -25.45 7.79 6.68
CA ALA A 97 -24.77 6.54 6.36
C ALA A 97 -25.77 5.41 6.03
N PRO A 98 -25.54 4.65 4.94
CA PRO A 98 -26.27 3.42 4.69
C PRO A 98 -26.10 2.43 5.85
N ASP A 99 -27.12 1.60 6.09
CA ASP A 99 -27.13 0.61 7.17
C ASP A 99 -25.94 -0.38 7.10
N SER A 100 -25.41 -0.62 5.89
CA SER A 100 -24.26 -1.48 5.59
C SER A 100 -22.90 -0.78 5.65
N VAL A 101 -22.81 0.48 6.12
CA VAL A 101 -21.56 1.22 6.25
C VAL A 101 -21.45 1.84 7.64
N ASN A 102 -20.28 1.70 8.28
CA ASN A 102 -20.01 2.39 9.54
C ASN A 102 -20.14 3.93 9.34
N PRO A 103 -20.84 4.65 10.23
CA PRO A 103 -21.14 6.06 10.02
C PRO A 103 -19.91 6.98 10.02
N SER A 104 -18.85 6.63 10.75
CA SER A 104 -17.58 7.38 10.71
C SER A 104 -16.88 7.18 9.37
N LEU A 105 -16.82 5.94 8.88
CA LEU A 105 -16.25 5.62 7.57
C LEU A 105 -17.05 6.28 6.43
N TRP A 106 -18.38 6.30 6.54
CA TRP A 106 -19.23 6.97 5.55
C TRP A 106 -18.93 8.46 5.46
N ARG A 107 -18.81 9.16 6.60
CA ARG A 107 -18.39 10.57 6.61
C ARG A 107 -17.05 10.78 5.89
N GLN A 108 -16.06 9.91 6.16
CA GLN A 108 -14.77 9.97 5.47
C GLN A 108 -14.93 9.70 3.96
N ALA A 109 -15.79 8.77 3.59
CA ALA A 109 -16.09 8.46 2.20
C ALA A 109 -16.74 9.64 1.46
N VAL A 110 -17.67 10.35 2.09
CA VAL A 110 -18.28 11.59 1.57
C VAL A 110 -17.22 12.69 1.44
N LEU A 111 -16.36 12.87 2.45
CA LEU A 111 -15.29 13.87 2.43
C LEU A 111 -14.30 13.64 1.27
N ASN A 112 -13.82 12.40 1.12
CA ASN A 112 -12.94 12.02 0.02
C ASN A 112 -13.65 12.12 -1.34
N GLN A 113 -14.96 11.86 -1.40
CA GLN A 113 -15.76 12.07 -2.60
C GLN A 113 -16.03 13.57 -2.86
N ALA A 114 -15.78 14.49 -1.93
CA ALA A 114 -15.85 15.92 -2.23
C ALA A 114 -14.55 16.44 -2.89
N ALA A 115 -13.45 15.69 -2.85
CA ALA A 115 -12.20 16.04 -3.55
C ALA A 115 -12.33 15.73 -5.05
N GLU A 116 -12.47 16.77 -5.87
CA GLU A 116 -12.96 16.61 -7.24
C GLU A 116 -12.29 17.48 -8.30
N GLY A 117 -11.07 17.95 -8.06
CA GLY A 117 -10.57 19.00 -8.94
C GLY A 117 -9.18 19.51 -8.63
N LEU A 118 -8.94 20.67 -9.24
CA LEU A 118 -7.79 21.52 -9.05
C LEU A 118 -8.13 22.56 -7.98
N TYR A 119 -7.31 22.60 -6.93
CA TYR A 119 -7.46 23.50 -5.80
C TYR A 119 -6.26 24.42 -5.68
N GLU A 120 -6.52 25.69 -5.37
CA GLU A 120 -5.53 26.68 -4.96
C GLU A 120 -5.35 26.65 -3.45
N VAL A 121 -4.17 26.22 -2.98
CA VAL A 121 -3.83 26.10 -1.56
C VAL A 121 -3.23 27.41 -1.03
N VAL A 122 -2.29 27.97 -1.80
CA VAL A 122 -1.72 29.31 -1.57
C VAL A 122 -1.90 30.12 -2.86
N PRO A 123 -2.54 31.30 -2.78
CA PRO A 123 -2.84 32.12 -3.96
C PRO A 123 -1.65 32.32 -4.90
N GLY A 124 -1.79 31.91 -6.16
CA GLY A 124 -0.76 32.05 -7.20
C GLY A 124 0.50 31.18 -7.01
N LYS A 125 0.58 30.37 -5.95
CA LYS A 125 1.84 29.75 -5.50
C LYS A 125 1.77 28.25 -5.32
N ILE A 126 0.69 27.70 -4.78
CA ILE A 126 0.58 26.26 -4.51
C ILE A 126 -0.78 25.78 -4.96
N TYR A 127 -0.79 24.75 -5.80
CA TYR A 127 -1.98 24.09 -6.31
C TYR A 127 -1.94 22.60 -6.04
N GLN A 128 -3.10 21.96 -5.89
CA GLN A 128 -3.22 20.51 -5.76
C GLN A 128 -4.31 19.96 -6.69
N VAL A 129 -4.00 18.86 -7.38
CA VAL A 129 -5.01 18.03 -8.04
C VAL A 129 -5.35 16.88 -7.08
N ARG A 130 -6.60 16.78 -6.65
CA ARG A 130 -7.03 15.83 -5.62
C ARG A 130 -8.20 14.97 -6.09
N GLY A 131 -8.11 13.66 -5.91
CA GLY A 131 -9.18 12.69 -6.22
C GLY A 131 -9.01 11.91 -7.53
N THR A 132 -7.86 12.05 -8.21
CA THR A 132 -7.47 11.20 -9.34
C THR A 132 -6.73 9.93 -8.91
N ASP A 133 -6.21 9.91 -7.69
CA ASP A 133 -5.40 8.82 -7.13
C ASP A 133 -5.63 8.65 -5.61
N LEU A 134 -4.89 7.72 -5.00
CA LEU A 134 -4.79 7.59 -3.55
C LEU A 134 -4.15 8.83 -2.92
N ALA A 135 -3.11 9.36 -3.58
CA ALA A 135 -2.45 10.61 -3.24
C ALA A 135 -2.99 11.79 -4.09
N SER A 136 -2.64 12.99 -3.65
CA SER A 136 -2.78 14.24 -4.40
C SER A 136 -1.42 14.68 -4.93
N ILE A 137 -1.39 15.23 -6.14
CA ILE A 137 -0.19 15.84 -6.71
C ILE A 137 -0.22 17.33 -6.46
N SER A 138 0.89 17.88 -5.95
CA SER A 138 1.03 19.30 -5.67
C SER A 138 1.92 19.98 -6.71
N PHE A 139 1.54 21.16 -7.16
CA PHE A 139 2.35 22.02 -8.04
C PHE A 139 2.69 23.30 -7.29
N ILE A 140 3.98 23.52 -7.04
CA ILE A 140 4.51 24.65 -6.28
C ILE A 140 5.25 25.58 -7.24
N ARG A 141 4.91 26.86 -7.22
CA ARG A 141 5.50 27.87 -8.09
C ARG A 141 6.94 28.17 -7.66
N SER A 142 7.88 28.06 -8.59
CA SER A 142 9.26 28.50 -8.48
C SER A 142 9.52 29.72 -9.40
N ASP A 143 10.77 30.18 -9.50
CA ASP A 143 11.11 31.38 -10.29
C ASP A 143 10.80 31.20 -11.79
N ASN A 144 11.09 30.01 -12.34
CA ASN A 144 10.99 29.74 -13.78
C ASN A 144 9.94 28.68 -14.14
N GLY A 145 9.28 28.04 -13.18
CA GLY A 145 8.27 27.03 -13.48
C GLY A 145 7.56 26.45 -12.26
N TRP A 146 7.28 25.15 -12.33
CA TRP A 146 6.59 24.39 -11.29
C TRP A 146 7.48 23.30 -10.71
N ILE A 147 7.37 23.08 -9.42
CA ILE A 147 7.87 21.89 -8.72
C ILE A 147 6.68 20.95 -8.52
N ALA A 148 6.75 19.74 -9.08
CA ALA A 148 5.77 18.69 -8.83
C ALA A 148 6.15 17.91 -7.57
N TYR A 149 5.28 17.87 -6.57
CA TYR A 149 5.52 17.20 -5.30
C TYR A 149 4.56 16.02 -5.17
N ASP A 150 5.12 14.81 -5.02
CA ASP A 150 4.45 13.51 -4.96
C ASP A 150 3.56 13.22 -6.19
N VAL A 151 4.09 12.41 -7.09
CA VAL A 151 3.62 12.31 -8.49
C VAL A 151 2.67 11.13 -8.72
N LEU A 152 1.80 10.84 -7.74
CA LEU A 152 0.73 9.84 -7.81
C LEU A 152 1.21 8.38 -8.00
N LEU A 153 0.27 7.42 -8.01
CA LEU A 153 0.55 5.98 -8.07
C LEU A 153 0.88 5.48 -9.47
N THR A 154 0.24 6.04 -10.50
CA THR A 154 0.38 5.54 -11.87
C THR A 154 0.75 6.62 -12.86
N GLN A 155 1.50 6.23 -13.89
CA GLN A 155 1.89 7.11 -15.01
C GLN A 155 0.66 7.76 -15.65
N GLU A 156 -0.42 7.01 -15.83
CA GLU A 156 -1.67 7.46 -16.45
C GLU A 156 -2.37 8.53 -15.59
N SER A 157 -2.45 8.30 -14.28
CA SER A 157 -3.05 9.24 -13.33
C SER A 157 -2.26 10.55 -13.27
N ALA A 158 -0.94 10.46 -13.16
CA ALA A 158 -0.05 11.63 -13.14
C ALA A 158 -0.08 12.43 -14.44
N GLY A 159 -0.06 11.75 -15.59
CA GLY A 159 -0.13 12.40 -16.90
C GLY A 159 -1.45 13.15 -17.10
N GLN A 160 -2.58 12.54 -16.74
CA GLN A 160 -3.88 13.20 -16.84
C GLN A 160 -4.02 14.35 -15.82
N SER A 161 -3.49 14.19 -14.60
CA SER A 161 -3.51 15.23 -13.57
C SER A 161 -2.63 16.44 -13.93
N LEU A 162 -1.45 16.20 -14.51
CA LEU A 162 -0.58 17.25 -15.05
C LEU A 162 -1.29 18.02 -16.16
N LYS A 163 -1.90 17.31 -17.12
CA LYS A 163 -2.64 17.95 -18.21
C LYS A 163 -3.80 18.79 -17.67
N PHE A 164 -4.59 18.22 -16.78
CA PHE A 164 -5.72 18.90 -16.16
C PHE A 164 -5.27 20.16 -15.39
N PHE A 165 -4.15 20.08 -14.66
CA PHE A 165 -3.54 21.24 -14.01
C PHE A 165 -3.16 22.34 -15.02
N GLN A 166 -2.41 22.00 -16.06
CA GLN A 166 -1.92 22.97 -17.05
C GLN A 166 -3.05 23.67 -17.82
N GLU A 167 -4.15 22.96 -18.08
CA GLU A 167 -5.32 23.50 -18.79
C GLU A 167 -6.18 24.41 -17.91
N ASN A 168 -6.13 24.27 -16.59
CA ASN A 168 -7.07 24.94 -15.67
C ASN A 168 -6.41 25.90 -14.66
N VAL A 169 -5.08 25.86 -14.48
CA VAL A 169 -4.41 26.80 -13.56
C VAL A 169 -4.56 28.24 -14.08
N PRO A 170 -4.92 29.22 -13.24
CA PRO A 170 -5.23 30.58 -13.71
C PRO A 170 -4.07 31.28 -14.41
N GLU A 171 -2.83 31.02 -13.97
CA GLU A 171 -1.62 31.59 -14.53
C GLU A 171 -0.49 30.55 -14.59
N GLY A 172 0.29 30.55 -15.66
CA GLY A 172 1.50 29.73 -15.78
C GLY A 172 1.28 28.28 -16.20
N GLY A 173 0.11 27.92 -16.75
CA GLY A 173 -0.16 26.56 -17.25
C GLY A 173 0.79 26.10 -18.37
N ASN A 174 1.43 27.03 -19.07
CA ASN A 174 2.44 26.77 -20.10
C ASN A 174 3.88 26.69 -19.56
N LEU A 175 4.09 26.90 -18.28
CA LEU A 175 5.43 26.83 -17.67
C LEU A 175 5.89 25.38 -17.50
N PRO A 176 7.21 25.13 -17.54
CA PRO A 176 7.76 23.80 -17.36
C PRO A 176 7.64 23.32 -15.92
N VAL A 177 7.55 22.00 -15.73
CA VAL A 177 7.91 21.39 -14.45
C VAL A 177 9.44 21.28 -14.41
N VAL A 178 10.07 22.04 -13.52
CA VAL A 178 11.53 22.15 -13.41
C VAL A 178 12.12 21.15 -12.42
N ALA A 179 11.32 20.74 -11.43
CA ALA A 179 11.69 19.73 -10.47
C ALA A 179 10.52 18.81 -10.12
N MET A 180 10.83 17.57 -9.76
CA MET A 180 9.92 16.66 -9.09
C MET A 180 10.53 16.22 -7.76
N ILE A 181 9.72 16.13 -6.72
CA ILE A 181 10.15 15.75 -5.37
C ILE A 181 9.32 14.54 -4.94
N TYR A 182 9.99 13.47 -4.53
CA TYR A 182 9.38 12.34 -3.84
C TYR A 182 9.64 12.51 -2.36
N SER A 183 8.57 12.61 -1.59
CA SER A 183 8.67 12.72 -0.14
C SER A 183 9.15 11.47 0.56
N HIS A 184 8.75 10.30 0.06
CA HIS A 184 9.01 9.02 0.71
C HIS A 184 8.87 7.84 -0.24
N SER A 185 9.19 6.64 0.27
CA SER A 185 9.40 5.42 -0.52
C SER A 185 8.12 4.64 -0.88
N HIS A 186 6.92 5.24 -0.85
CA HIS A 186 5.67 4.57 -1.24
C HIS A 186 5.22 4.90 -2.66
N ALA A 187 4.61 3.89 -3.30
CA ALA A 187 4.36 3.90 -4.74
C ALA A 187 3.44 5.02 -5.19
N ASP A 188 2.53 5.48 -4.35
CA ASP A 188 1.62 6.60 -4.63
C ASP A 188 2.28 7.99 -4.61
N HIS A 189 3.58 8.06 -4.31
CA HIS A 189 4.35 9.31 -4.26
C HIS A 189 5.39 9.42 -5.38
N PHE A 190 5.78 8.30 -5.98
CA PHE A 190 6.74 8.25 -7.09
C PHE A 190 6.21 7.56 -8.35
N GLY A 191 5.12 6.80 -8.24
CA GLY A 191 4.66 5.84 -9.25
C GLY A 191 4.29 6.45 -10.59
N GLY A 192 3.86 7.71 -10.63
CA GLY A 192 3.59 8.44 -11.87
C GLY A 192 4.78 9.21 -12.46
N SER A 193 5.99 9.03 -11.91
CA SER A 193 7.18 9.80 -12.26
C SER A 193 7.54 9.83 -13.75
N ARG A 194 7.35 8.74 -14.49
CA ARG A 194 7.63 8.71 -15.94
C ARG A 194 6.79 9.69 -16.73
N ALA A 195 5.53 9.93 -16.34
CA ALA A 195 4.67 10.90 -17.02
C ALA A 195 5.26 12.32 -16.96
N ILE A 196 5.79 12.70 -15.80
CA ILE A 196 6.42 14.01 -15.60
C ILE A 196 7.76 14.07 -16.36
N LYS A 197 8.59 13.01 -16.30
CA LYS A 197 9.89 12.97 -16.98
C LYS A 197 9.78 12.98 -18.50
N GLU A 198 8.76 12.33 -19.07
CA GLU A 198 8.48 12.33 -20.50
C GLU A 198 7.99 13.69 -20.98
N ALA A 199 7.12 14.35 -20.22
CA ALA A 199 6.65 15.70 -20.53
C ALA A 199 7.75 16.77 -20.39
N PHE A 200 8.67 16.57 -19.43
CA PHE A 200 9.76 17.50 -19.13
C PHE A 200 11.10 16.76 -18.97
N PRO A 201 11.82 16.48 -20.07
CA PRO A 201 13.05 15.69 -20.04
C PRO A 201 14.15 16.27 -19.13
N ASP A 202 14.18 17.59 -18.95
CA ASP A 202 15.18 18.29 -18.14
C ASP A 202 14.82 18.43 -16.65
N VAL A 203 13.64 17.92 -16.24
CA VAL A 203 13.19 17.96 -14.83
C VAL A 203 14.22 17.30 -13.92
N LYS A 204 14.52 17.96 -12.80
CA LYS A 204 15.39 17.47 -11.74
C LYS A 204 14.59 16.68 -10.71
N VAL A 205 15.09 15.52 -10.33
CA VAL A 205 14.41 14.60 -9.41
C VAL A 205 15.08 14.66 -8.05
N TYR A 206 14.30 14.92 -7.00
CA TYR A 206 14.75 14.90 -5.61
C TYR A 206 14.01 13.82 -4.85
N GLY A 207 14.70 13.16 -3.93
CA GLY A 207 14.10 12.14 -3.07
C GLY A 207 14.58 12.25 -1.64
N SER A 208 13.80 11.69 -0.72
CA SER A 208 14.22 11.52 0.67
C SER A 208 15.45 10.62 0.79
N LYS A 209 16.12 10.72 1.93
CA LYS A 209 17.30 9.93 2.28
C LYS A 209 17.07 8.43 2.07
N HIS A 210 17.93 7.75 1.31
CA HIS A 210 17.83 6.30 1.05
C HIS A 210 16.56 5.85 0.32
N ILE A 211 15.82 6.74 -0.34
CA ILE A 211 14.54 6.40 -0.97
C ILE A 211 14.64 5.21 -1.93
N THR A 212 15.68 5.16 -2.78
CA THR A 212 15.86 4.06 -3.75
C THR A 212 16.04 2.74 -3.04
N LYS A 213 16.80 2.72 -1.94
CA LYS A 213 17.01 1.52 -1.13
C LYS A 213 15.69 1.05 -0.54
N GLU A 214 14.94 1.93 0.10
CA GLU A 214 13.72 1.57 0.83
C GLU A 214 12.55 1.19 -0.09
N ILE A 215 12.47 1.77 -1.30
CA ILE A 215 11.52 1.31 -2.33
C ILE A 215 11.74 -0.18 -2.64
N VAL A 216 13.00 -0.61 -2.69
CA VAL A 216 13.35 -1.99 -3.03
C VAL A 216 13.12 -2.93 -1.86
N ASP A 217 13.61 -2.56 -0.67
CA ASP A 217 13.43 -3.33 0.57
C ASP A 217 11.94 -3.58 0.88
N GLU A 218 11.10 -2.55 0.72
CA GLU A 218 9.69 -2.65 1.05
C GLU A 218 8.88 -3.39 -0.03
N ASN A 219 9.11 -3.13 -1.32
CA ASN A 219 8.18 -3.56 -2.36
C ASN A 219 8.57 -4.84 -3.11
N VAL A 220 9.82 -5.32 -2.99
CA VAL A 220 10.34 -6.37 -3.88
C VAL A 220 10.49 -7.73 -3.20
N LEU A 221 11.22 -7.83 -2.08
CA LEU A 221 11.57 -9.14 -1.50
C LEU A 221 10.34 -9.96 -1.07
N ALA A 222 9.31 -9.31 -0.52
CA ALA A 222 8.02 -9.93 -0.21
C ALA A 222 6.91 -9.53 -1.21
N GLY A 223 7.29 -9.04 -2.40
CA GLY A 223 6.39 -8.37 -3.34
C GLY A 223 5.19 -9.18 -3.79
N ASN A 224 5.34 -10.50 -4.01
CA ASN A 224 4.22 -11.39 -4.37
C ASN A 224 3.18 -11.49 -3.25
N ALA A 225 3.64 -11.72 -2.01
CA ALA A 225 2.76 -11.82 -0.85
C ALA A 225 2.08 -10.48 -0.55
N MET A 226 2.83 -9.38 -0.62
CA MET A 226 2.30 -8.04 -0.42
C MET A 226 1.27 -7.66 -1.50
N SER A 227 1.56 -7.87 -2.79
CA SER A 227 0.63 -7.56 -3.89
C SER A 227 -0.71 -8.28 -3.71
N ARG A 228 -0.67 -9.58 -3.38
CA ARG A 228 -1.87 -10.38 -3.12
C ARG A 228 -2.68 -9.86 -1.93
N ARG A 229 -2.02 -9.41 -0.86
CA ARG A 229 -2.67 -8.86 0.35
C ARG A 229 -3.13 -7.41 0.16
N THR A 230 -2.46 -6.61 -0.67
CA THR A 230 -2.88 -5.26 -1.08
C THR A 230 -4.26 -5.30 -1.74
N ALA A 231 -4.54 -6.34 -2.55
CA ALA A 231 -5.86 -6.51 -3.16
C ALA A 231 -6.99 -6.61 -2.12
N TYR A 232 -6.74 -7.27 -0.98
CA TYR A 232 -7.67 -7.31 0.16
C TYR A 232 -7.77 -5.96 0.88
N GLN A 233 -6.63 -5.34 1.25
CA GLN A 233 -6.62 -4.08 2.00
C GLN A 233 -7.35 -2.94 1.28
N TYR A 234 -7.17 -2.85 -0.04
CA TYR A 234 -7.78 -1.79 -0.85
C TYR A 234 -9.03 -2.25 -1.61
N GLY A 235 -9.54 -3.46 -1.35
CA GLY A 235 -10.77 -3.96 -1.95
C GLY A 235 -10.73 -3.93 -3.47
N ALA A 236 -9.58 -4.25 -4.07
CA ALA A 236 -9.31 -4.01 -5.50
C ALA A 236 -10.28 -4.76 -6.43
N THR A 237 -10.87 -5.86 -5.94
CA THR A 237 -11.83 -6.70 -6.67
C THR A 237 -13.28 -6.45 -6.29
N LEU A 238 -13.55 -5.55 -5.34
CA LEU A 238 -14.89 -5.31 -4.82
C LEU A 238 -15.69 -4.36 -5.72
N ASN A 239 -17.01 -4.58 -5.72
CA ASN A 239 -18.00 -3.66 -6.26
C ASN A 239 -17.92 -2.26 -5.63
N ARG A 240 -18.00 -1.20 -6.46
CA ARG A 240 -18.19 0.17 -5.99
C ARG A 240 -19.67 0.35 -5.58
N HIS A 241 -19.97 0.03 -4.33
CA HIS A 241 -21.35 -0.03 -3.80
C HIS A 241 -21.35 0.12 -2.27
N GLU A 242 -22.49 0.51 -1.68
CA GLU A 242 -22.68 0.58 -0.21
C GLU A 242 -22.50 -0.79 0.49
N HIS A 243 -22.64 -1.90 -0.23
CA HIS A 243 -22.36 -3.26 0.26
C HIS A 243 -20.95 -3.76 -0.12
N GLY A 244 -20.19 -2.98 -0.90
CA GLY A 244 -18.84 -3.27 -1.35
C GLY A 244 -17.84 -2.23 -0.83
N ILE A 245 -16.88 -1.84 -1.68
CA ILE A 245 -15.91 -0.79 -1.34
C ILE A 245 -16.54 0.59 -1.47
N VAL A 246 -16.34 1.41 -0.44
CA VAL A 246 -16.82 2.80 -0.36
C VAL A 246 -15.67 3.82 -0.33
N ASP A 247 -14.48 3.41 0.14
CA ASP A 247 -13.33 4.29 0.37
C ASP A 247 -12.04 3.48 0.62
N ALA A 248 -10.88 4.14 0.56
CA ALA A 248 -9.56 3.62 0.92
C ALA A 248 -8.89 4.41 2.07
N ALA A 249 -9.68 5.12 2.87
CA ALA A 249 -9.34 6.05 3.94
C ALA A 249 -8.64 7.34 3.47
N LEU A 250 -7.52 7.20 2.76
CA LEU A 250 -6.69 8.31 2.28
C LEU A 250 -7.33 9.01 1.08
N ALA A 251 -8.05 8.25 0.26
CA ALA A 251 -8.88 8.71 -0.86
C ALA A 251 -9.93 7.63 -1.20
N LYS A 252 -10.58 7.76 -2.37
CA LYS A 252 -11.57 6.80 -2.89
C LYS A 252 -11.02 5.41 -3.17
N GLY A 253 -9.79 5.30 -3.68
CA GLY A 253 -9.21 4.02 -4.08
C GLY A 253 -7.86 4.19 -4.76
N LEU A 254 -7.37 3.11 -5.36
CA LEU A 254 -6.16 3.09 -6.16
C LEU A 254 -6.47 3.44 -7.62
N SER A 255 -5.62 4.25 -8.26
CA SER A 255 -5.68 4.47 -9.71
C SER A 255 -5.21 3.22 -10.47
N LYS A 256 -5.54 3.16 -11.76
CA LYS A 256 -5.15 2.06 -12.65
C LYS A 256 -4.05 2.52 -13.59
N GLY A 257 -3.08 1.64 -13.84
CA GLY A 257 -1.97 1.95 -14.72
C GLY A 257 -0.63 1.37 -14.30
N ALA A 258 0.43 1.86 -14.94
CA ALA A 258 1.80 1.47 -14.67
C ALA A 258 2.38 2.24 -13.47
N ILE A 259 2.91 1.51 -12.49
CA ILE A 259 3.76 2.08 -11.44
C ILE A 259 5.18 2.21 -12.02
N THR A 260 5.74 3.40 -11.97
CA THR A 260 7.03 3.75 -12.60
C THR A 260 7.95 4.48 -11.63
N TYR A 261 9.25 4.46 -11.87
CA TYR A 261 10.24 5.11 -11.01
C TYR A 261 11.37 5.72 -11.83
N VAL A 262 11.56 7.04 -11.66
CA VAL A 262 12.72 7.79 -12.16
C VAL A 262 13.65 8.03 -10.98
N LEU A 263 14.91 7.60 -11.09
CA LEU A 263 15.91 7.78 -10.02
C LEU A 263 16.08 9.27 -9.65
N PRO A 264 16.20 9.59 -8.35
CA PRO A 264 16.61 10.90 -7.88
C PRO A 264 17.97 11.32 -8.43
N ASP A 265 18.07 12.56 -8.90
CA ASP A 265 19.34 13.24 -9.16
C ASP A 265 20.02 13.65 -7.84
N TYR A 266 19.22 13.83 -6.77
CA TYR A 266 19.69 14.22 -5.45
C TYR A 266 18.85 13.57 -4.34
N GLU A 267 19.51 12.96 -3.36
CA GLU A 267 18.87 12.50 -2.13
C GLU A 267 19.15 13.48 -0.97
N LEU A 268 18.11 13.86 -0.26
CA LEU A 268 18.13 14.84 0.84
C LEU A 268 18.53 14.20 2.18
N ASN A 269 18.89 15.04 3.16
CA ASN A 269 19.08 14.73 4.57
C ASN A 269 20.18 13.70 4.90
N HIS A 270 21.16 13.51 4.00
CA HIS A 270 22.33 12.67 4.28
C HIS A 270 23.30 13.31 5.28
N LYS A 271 23.36 14.65 5.33
CA LYS A 271 24.34 15.40 6.14
C LYS A 271 23.75 16.05 7.39
N GLU A 272 22.49 16.49 7.30
CA GLU A 272 21.82 17.28 8.33
C GLU A 272 20.37 16.81 8.49
N GLU A 273 19.85 16.89 9.72
CA GLU A 273 18.46 16.53 10.02
C GLU A 273 17.48 17.45 9.28
N ILE A 274 17.80 18.75 9.21
CA ILE A 274 17.09 19.75 8.41
C ILE A 274 18.06 20.28 7.36
N GLU A 275 17.83 19.93 6.10
CA GLU A 275 18.63 20.41 4.97
C GLU A 275 17.90 21.56 4.25
N THR A 276 18.59 22.66 3.99
CA THR A 276 18.02 23.80 3.26
C THR A 276 18.60 23.85 1.85
N LEU A 277 17.73 23.81 0.83
CA LEU A 277 18.12 23.95 -0.58
C LEU A 277 17.30 25.04 -1.27
N SER A 278 17.90 25.66 -2.29
CA SER A 278 17.18 26.48 -3.26
C SER A 278 16.91 25.63 -4.51
N ILE A 279 15.63 25.35 -4.79
CA ILE A 279 15.20 24.63 -5.99
C ILE A 279 14.54 25.64 -6.92
N ASP A 280 15.21 25.93 -8.04
CA ASP A 280 14.79 26.95 -9.02
C ASP A 280 14.42 28.29 -8.35
N GLY A 281 15.31 28.78 -7.47
CA GLY A 281 15.16 30.05 -6.75
C GLY A 281 14.28 30.00 -5.51
N LEU A 282 13.53 28.92 -5.29
CA LEU A 282 12.69 28.75 -4.10
C LEU A 282 13.46 28.07 -2.96
N GLU A 283 13.63 28.77 -1.84
CA GLU A 283 14.18 28.18 -0.62
C GLU A 283 13.18 27.19 0.02
N MET A 284 13.64 25.98 0.27
CA MET A 284 12.89 24.89 0.91
C MET A 284 13.74 24.25 2.01
N GLN A 285 13.13 23.99 3.15
CA GLN A 285 13.77 23.38 4.33
C GLN A 285 13.20 21.98 4.55
N PHE A 286 14.00 20.94 4.33
CA PHE A 286 13.60 19.54 4.36
C PHE A 286 14.02 18.90 5.68
N MET A 287 13.08 18.40 6.47
CA MET A 287 13.37 17.67 7.72
C MET A 287 13.23 16.16 7.49
N ASP A 288 14.25 15.39 7.86
CA ASP A 288 14.20 13.93 7.86
C ASP A 288 13.09 13.42 8.79
N ALA A 289 12.21 12.59 8.24
CA ALA A 289 11.14 11.91 8.95
C ALA A 289 11.21 10.39 8.73
N SER A 290 12.32 9.88 8.22
CA SER A 290 12.57 8.45 7.98
C SER A 290 12.26 7.61 9.21
N GLY A 291 11.64 6.44 9.04
CA GLY A 291 11.21 5.54 10.11
C GLY A 291 9.92 5.95 10.82
N THR A 292 9.17 6.91 10.28
CA THR A 292 7.81 7.25 10.72
C THR A 292 6.77 6.56 9.84
N GLU A 293 6.10 7.23 8.90
CA GLU A 293 5.18 6.58 7.95
C GLU A 293 5.95 5.60 7.08
N ALA A 294 7.07 6.03 6.51
CA ALA A 294 7.93 5.22 5.67
C ALA A 294 9.34 5.09 6.25
N ALA A 295 10.09 4.09 5.77
CA ALA A 295 11.48 3.91 6.17
C ALA A 295 12.38 5.04 5.66
N SER A 296 12.05 5.61 4.50
CA SER A 296 12.62 6.83 3.94
C SER A 296 11.50 7.85 3.79
N GLU A 297 11.57 8.97 4.49
CA GLU A 297 10.52 10.02 4.46
C GLU A 297 11.10 11.37 4.86
N MET A 298 10.50 12.46 4.38
CA MET A 298 10.81 13.81 4.80
C MET A 298 9.58 14.71 4.79
N VAL A 299 9.61 15.80 5.57
CA VAL A 299 8.65 16.90 5.50
C VAL A 299 9.35 18.18 5.04
N THR A 300 8.62 19.17 4.53
CA THR A 300 9.22 20.37 3.93
C THR A 300 8.52 21.66 4.32
N TYR A 301 9.29 22.63 4.80
CA TYR A 301 8.81 23.98 5.04
C TYR A 301 9.31 24.96 3.96
N ILE A 302 8.42 25.83 3.49
CA ILE A 302 8.71 26.85 2.46
C ILE A 302 8.56 28.24 3.09
N PRO A 303 9.67 28.87 3.56
CA PRO A 303 9.59 30.08 4.38
C PRO A 303 8.91 31.27 3.69
N SER A 304 9.17 31.48 2.39
CA SER A 304 8.58 32.59 1.62
C SER A 304 7.06 32.47 1.43
N MET A 305 6.50 31.29 1.70
CA MET A 305 5.08 30.98 1.62
C MET A 305 4.46 30.68 2.99
N LYS A 306 5.28 30.54 4.04
CA LYS A 306 4.88 30.02 5.36
C LYS A 306 4.05 28.74 5.25
N ALA A 307 4.44 27.89 4.30
CA ALA A 307 3.72 26.68 3.96
C ALA A 307 4.50 25.46 4.46
N LEU A 308 3.82 24.57 5.15
CA LEU A 308 4.38 23.32 5.64
C LEU A 308 3.76 22.16 4.88
N TRP A 309 4.59 21.47 4.11
CA TRP A 309 4.28 20.22 3.46
C TRP A 309 4.65 19.06 4.39
N THR A 310 3.69 18.25 4.81
CA THR A 310 3.89 17.23 5.86
C THR A 310 3.94 15.80 5.35
N GLY A 311 3.79 15.59 4.05
CA GLY A 311 3.65 14.26 3.48
C GLY A 311 2.61 13.44 4.16
N GLU A 312 3.02 12.27 4.62
CA GLU A 312 2.13 11.35 5.30
C GLU A 312 2.45 11.19 6.80
N LEU A 313 3.43 11.96 7.30
CA LEU A 313 3.65 12.17 8.73
C LEU A 313 2.37 12.66 9.44
N THR A 314 1.50 13.38 8.72
CA THR A 314 0.17 13.74 9.19
C THR A 314 -0.89 13.51 8.12
N TYR A 315 -2.01 12.94 8.52
CA TYR A 315 -3.19 12.67 7.70
C TYR A 315 -4.45 13.05 8.51
N GLN A 316 -5.62 13.28 7.89
CA GLN A 316 -6.87 13.52 8.63
C GLN A 316 -7.50 12.20 9.12
N GLY A 317 -6.75 11.46 9.95
CA GLY A 317 -7.13 10.23 10.64
C GLY A 317 -5.91 9.55 11.27
N MET A 318 -6.09 8.39 11.88
CA MET A 318 -4.97 7.58 12.37
C MET A 318 -4.34 6.78 11.22
N HIS A 319 -3.03 6.91 11.01
CA HIS A 319 -2.30 6.12 10.02
C HIS A 319 -1.87 4.74 10.57
N ASN A 320 -1.37 3.87 9.69
CA ASN A 320 -0.87 2.55 9.99
C ASN A 320 0.52 2.57 10.65
N LEU A 321 0.61 2.11 11.90
CA LEU A 321 1.89 1.62 12.45
C LEU A 321 2.24 0.24 11.89
N TYR A 322 1.24 -0.50 11.41
CA TYR A 322 1.40 -1.70 10.61
C TYR A 322 0.34 -1.73 9.52
N THR A 323 0.80 -1.67 8.27
CA THR A 323 -0.09 -1.84 7.11
C THR A 323 -0.47 -3.31 6.93
N LEU A 324 -1.76 -3.58 6.73
CA LEU A 324 -2.32 -4.95 6.75
C LEU A 324 -1.89 -5.79 5.53
N ARG A 325 -1.48 -5.14 4.43
CA ARG A 325 -0.81 -5.78 3.28
C ARG A 325 0.48 -6.49 3.68
N GLY A 326 1.07 -6.08 4.80
CA GLY A 326 2.34 -6.56 5.33
C GLY A 326 3.48 -5.60 5.02
N ALA A 327 4.09 -5.06 6.07
CA ALA A 327 5.36 -4.35 6.01
C ALA A 327 6.10 -4.51 7.35
N LYS A 328 7.31 -3.96 7.45
CA LYS A 328 7.98 -3.75 8.75
C LYS A 328 7.11 -2.83 9.61
N VAL A 329 7.03 -3.10 10.91
CA VAL A 329 6.31 -2.23 11.85
C VAL A 329 7.00 -0.86 11.93
N ARG A 330 6.21 0.21 11.96
CA ARG A 330 6.66 1.59 12.13
C ARG A 330 6.75 1.96 13.61
N ASP A 331 7.67 2.88 13.93
CA ASP A 331 7.89 3.32 15.31
C ASP A 331 6.94 4.48 15.67
N GLY A 332 5.84 4.15 16.38
CA GLY A 332 4.87 5.15 16.85
C GLY A 332 5.44 6.18 17.83
N LEU A 333 6.50 5.85 18.59
CA LEU A 333 7.16 6.81 19.48
C LEU A 333 7.99 7.81 18.68
N LYS A 334 8.77 7.31 17.70
CA LYS A 334 9.53 8.14 16.78
C LYS A 334 8.60 9.09 16.02
N TRP A 335 7.48 8.57 15.51
CA TRP A 335 6.47 9.35 14.79
C TRP A 335 5.90 10.49 15.63
N SER A 336 5.45 10.19 16.86
CA SER A 336 4.98 11.21 17.80
C SER A 336 6.05 12.28 18.07
N LYS A 337 7.30 11.88 18.34
CA LYS A 337 8.40 12.82 18.58
C LYS A 337 8.71 13.69 17.37
N LYS A 338 8.67 13.12 16.16
CA LYS A 338 8.95 13.84 14.91
C LYS A 338 7.88 14.90 14.62
N ILE A 339 6.59 14.58 14.82
CA ILE A 339 5.52 15.59 14.76
C ILE A 339 5.74 16.70 15.78
N ASN A 340 6.17 16.36 17.01
CA ASN A 340 6.47 17.35 18.03
C ASN A 340 7.66 18.25 17.65
N GLU A 341 8.72 17.70 17.07
CA GLU A 341 9.87 18.45 16.58
C GLU A 341 9.46 19.41 15.44
N MET A 342 8.67 18.92 14.48
CA MET A 342 8.10 19.74 13.40
C MET A 342 7.24 20.89 13.94
N LEU A 343 6.36 20.61 14.91
CA LEU A 343 5.53 21.62 15.59
C LEU A 343 6.39 22.69 16.28
N MET A 344 7.45 22.28 17.00
CA MET A 344 8.32 23.23 17.70
C MET A 344 9.18 24.06 16.74
N THR A 345 9.56 23.49 15.61
CA THR A 345 10.42 24.14 14.60
C THR A 345 9.64 25.15 13.76
N TRP A 346 8.47 24.76 13.22
CA TRP A 346 7.74 25.58 12.24
C TRP A 346 6.27 25.87 12.60
N GLY A 347 5.73 25.26 13.65
CA GLY A 347 4.30 25.39 13.97
C GLY A 347 3.84 26.82 14.21
N SER A 348 4.68 27.66 14.83
CA SER A 348 4.36 29.07 15.10
C SER A 348 4.53 30.01 13.91
N THR A 349 5.16 29.54 12.82
CA THR A 349 5.43 30.34 11.61
C THR A 349 4.67 29.87 10.39
N THR A 350 3.89 28.79 10.51
CA THR A 350 3.14 28.19 9.41
C THR A 350 1.75 28.81 9.32
N ASP A 351 1.38 29.29 8.14
CA ASP A 351 0.04 29.83 7.84
C ASP A 351 -0.84 28.79 7.11
N VAL A 352 -0.22 27.81 6.44
CA VAL A 352 -0.89 26.69 5.77
C VAL A 352 -0.10 25.39 5.92
N LEU A 353 -0.81 24.31 6.26
CA LEU A 353 -0.31 22.94 6.25
C LEU A 353 -1.00 22.17 5.13
N PHE A 354 -0.24 21.51 4.27
CA PHE A 354 -0.75 20.68 3.18
C PHE A 354 0.06 19.38 3.08
N ALA A 355 -0.51 18.36 2.46
CA ALA A 355 -0.01 16.99 2.53
C ALA A 355 -0.27 16.25 1.21
N SER A 356 0.24 15.02 1.11
CA SER A 356 -0.06 14.10 0.00
C SER A 356 -1.49 13.57 0.05
N HIS A 357 -2.10 13.51 1.24
CA HIS A 357 -3.49 13.08 1.42
C HIS A 357 -4.28 14.09 2.25
N SER A 358 -5.61 14.02 2.15
CA SER A 358 -6.55 14.94 2.80
C SER A 358 -6.46 16.41 2.31
N ALA A 359 -7.43 17.21 2.73
CA ALA A 359 -7.41 18.65 2.45
C ALA A 359 -6.39 19.38 3.35
N PRO A 360 -5.84 20.53 2.91
CA PRO A 360 -5.00 21.38 3.73
C PRO A 360 -5.71 21.91 5.00
N VAL A 361 -4.91 22.40 5.95
CA VAL A 361 -5.35 23.12 7.15
C VAL A 361 -4.76 24.53 7.11
N TRP A 362 -5.57 25.54 7.41
CA TRP A 362 -5.15 26.95 7.36
C TRP A 362 -5.27 27.60 8.73
N GLY A 363 -4.36 28.53 9.01
CA GLY A 363 -4.31 29.29 10.26
C GLY A 363 -3.38 28.64 11.27
N THR A 364 -2.43 29.43 11.78
CA THR A 364 -1.35 28.96 12.66
C THR A 364 -1.84 28.25 13.92
N GLU A 365 -2.95 28.71 14.52
CA GLU A 365 -3.54 28.10 15.71
C GLU A 365 -4.17 26.74 15.40
N GLU A 366 -5.02 26.67 14.37
CA GLU A 366 -5.65 25.42 13.92
C GLU A 366 -4.60 24.37 13.49
N ILE A 367 -3.53 24.81 12.79
CA ILE A 367 -2.41 23.94 12.43
C ILE A 367 -1.69 23.44 13.68
N SER A 368 -1.41 24.32 14.64
CA SER A 368 -0.75 23.92 15.89
C SER A 368 -1.57 22.90 16.67
N ASP A 369 -2.90 23.07 16.74
CA ASP A 369 -3.78 22.16 17.44
C ASP A 369 -3.96 20.83 16.70
N TYR A 370 -4.05 20.86 15.37
CA TYR A 370 -4.01 19.67 14.52
C TYR A 370 -2.73 18.87 14.76
N LEU A 371 -1.56 19.51 14.72
CA LEU A 371 -0.27 18.83 14.95
C LEU A 371 -0.13 18.26 16.36
N LYS A 372 -0.58 18.99 17.40
CA LYS A 372 -0.62 18.45 18.78
C LYS A 372 -1.48 17.20 18.85
N MET A 373 -2.66 17.23 18.23
CA MET A 373 -3.58 16.10 18.26
C MET A 373 -3.02 14.89 17.50
N GLN A 374 -2.39 15.09 16.33
CA GLN A 374 -1.66 14.03 15.62
C GLN A 374 -0.56 13.42 16.49
N ARG A 375 0.34 14.27 17.04
CA ARG A 375 1.40 13.86 17.97
C ARG A 375 0.85 13.01 19.11
N ASP A 376 -0.23 13.47 19.73
CA ASP A 376 -0.81 12.85 20.92
C ASP A 376 -1.53 11.54 20.59
N ALA A 377 -2.13 11.39 19.41
CA ALA A 377 -2.73 10.13 18.96
C ALA A 377 -1.69 9.00 18.79
N TYR A 378 -0.56 9.28 18.14
CA TYR A 378 0.56 8.33 18.04
C TYR A 378 1.18 8.06 19.40
N GLY A 379 1.40 9.11 20.20
CA GLY A 379 1.96 9.00 21.55
C GLY A 379 1.06 8.18 22.49
N PHE A 380 -0.26 8.36 22.41
CA PHE A 380 -1.25 7.56 23.13
C PHE A 380 -1.15 6.09 22.72
N THR A 381 -1.23 5.81 21.42
CA THR A 381 -1.17 4.44 20.88
C THR A 381 0.07 3.72 21.35
N HIS A 382 1.23 4.36 21.27
CA HIS A 382 2.49 3.80 21.75
C HIS A 382 2.50 3.62 23.28
N ASN A 383 2.32 4.71 24.03
CA ASN A 383 2.56 4.72 25.48
C ASN A 383 1.54 3.85 26.22
N GLN A 384 0.27 3.88 25.82
CA GLN A 384 -0.77 3.09 26.48
C GLN A 384 -0.66 1.61 26.11
N THR A 385 -0.25 1.26 24.88
CA THR A 385 0.07 -0.14 24.55
C THR A 385 1.15 -0.68 25.47
N LEU A 386 2.29 0.03 25.61
CA LEU A 386 3.37 -0.45 26.47
C LEU A 386 2.98 -0.45 27.94
N ARG A 387 2.18 0.52 28.41
CA ARG A 387 1.65 0.48 29.78
C ARG A 387 0.76 -0.74 29.99
N LEU A 388 -0.14 -1.06 29.07
CA LEU A 388 -1.01 -2.24 29.14
C LEU A 388 -0.18 -3.53 29.10
N ALA A 389 0.79 -3.64 28.19
CA ALA A 389 1.67 -4.79 28.08
C ALA A 389 2.51 -5.01 29.35
N ASN A 390 3.07 -3.95 29.93
CA ASN A 390 3.78 -4.01 31.22
C ASN A 390 2.88 -4.43 32.39
N ASN A 391 1.56 -4.33 32.25
CA ASN A 391 0.57 -4.82 33.21
C ASN A 391 0.00 -6.20 32.83
N GLY A 392 0.59 -6.90 31.86
CA GLY A 392 0.24 -8.26 31.50
C GLY A 392 -0.83 -8.41 30.42
N VAL A 393 -1.27 -7.32 29.79
CA VAL A 393 -2.16 -7.43 28.62
C VAL A 393 -1.39 -8.02 27.45
N VAL A 394 -1.88 -9.13 26.92
CA VAL A 394 -1.23 -9.86 25.82
C VAL A 394 -1.65 -9.33 24.44
N LEU A 395 -0.91 -9.72 23.40
CA LEU A 395 -1.12 -9.27 22.02
C LEU A 395 -2.57 -9.48 21.52
N GLN A 396 -3.19 -10.61 21.87
CA GLN A 396 -4.55 -10.95 21.44
C GLN A 396 -5.57 -9.91 21.94
N ASP A 397 -5.51 -9.59 23.23
CA ASP A 397 -6.46 -8.72 23.93
C ASP A 397 -6.16 -7.22 23.71
N MET A 398 -4.90 -6.89 23.39
CA MET A 398 -4.40 -5.52 23.28
C MET A 398 -5.29 -4.60 22.43
N GLY A 399 -5.81 -5.11 21.31
CA GLY A 399 -6.57 -4.29 20.39
C GLY A 399 -7.99 -3.95 20.86
N ASP A 400 -8.53 -4.63 21.85
CA ASP A 400 -9.79 -4.24 22.51
C ASP A 400 -9.46 -3.39 23.75
N GLU A 401 -8.43 -3.76 24.51
CA GLU A 401 -7.97 -3.04 25.71
C GLU A 401 -7.50 -1.60 25.45
N ILE A 402 -6.89 -1.32 24.29
CA ILE A 402 -6.47 0.05 23.96
C ILE A 402 -7.63 1.04 23.95
N TYR A 403 -8.85 0.62 23.57
CA TYR A 403 -10.02 1.49 23.55
C TYR A 403 -10.60 1.73 24.95
N THR A 404 -10.37 0.84 25.92
CA THR A 404 -10.88 1.00 27.29
C THR A 404 -10.19 2.15 28.03
N VAL A 405 -9.01 2.56 27.54
CA VAL A 405 -8.19 3.62 28.10
C VAL A 405 -8.10 4.85 27.20
N MET A 406 -8.88 4.90 26.10
CA MET A 406 -8.87 6.00 25.14
C MET A 406 -9.52 7.27 25.69
N PRO A 407 -8.82 8.42 25.71
CA PRO A 407 -9.42 9.70 26.08
C PRO A 407 -10.52 10.13 25.11
N GLU A 408 -11.59 10.71 25.65
CA GLU A 408 -12.71 11.27 24.87
C GLU A 408 -12.25 12.34 23.87
N SER A 409 -11.21 13.11 24.19
CA SER A 409 -10.64 14.13 23.31
C SER A 409 -10.06 13.56 22.01
N ILE A 410 -9.47 12.36 22.07
CA ILE A 410 -9.01 11.65 20.87
C ILE A 410 -10.25 11.10 20.15
N GLN A 411 -11.09 10.33 20.84
CA GLN A 411 -12.26 9.69 20.23
C GLN A 411 -13.22 10.64 19.50
N LYS A 412 -13.38 11.88 19.99
CA LYS A 412 -14.28 12.88 19.38
C LYS A 412 -13.64 13.71 18.26
N THR A 413 -12.35 13.56 18.01
CA THR A 413 -11.63 14.37 17.02
C THR A 413 -11.46 13.59 15.71
N TRP A 414 -12.21 14.01 14.68
CA TRP A 414 -12.30 13.32 13.38
C TRP A 414 -10.95 12.96 12.77
N HIS A 415 -9.98 13.88 12.81
CA HIS A 415 -8.66 13.65 12.23
C HIS A 415 -7.77 12.71 13.05
N THR A 416 -8.32 12.04 14.07
CA THR A 416 -7.64 10.94 14.80
C THR A 416 -8.39 9.61 14.69
N ASN A 417 -9.53 9.58 14.00
CA ASN A 417 -10.33 8.36 13.87
C ASN A 417 -9.63 7.29 13.04
N GLY A 418 -9.97 6.03 13.31
CA GLY A 418 -9.24 4.87 12.81
C GLY A 418 -9.57 4.47 11.36
N TYR A 419 -9.46 5.39 10.40
CA TYR A 419 -9.85 5.13 9.01
C TYR A 419 -8.85 4.26 8.24
N HIS A 420 -7.56 4.61 8.29
CA HIS A 420 -6.51 3.90 7.57
C HIS A 420 -5.84 2.88 8.50
N GLY A 421 -5.18 3.37 9.54
CA GLY A 421 -4.81 2.60 10.71
C GLY A 421 -5.92 2.63 11.75
N THR A 422 -6.03 1.56 12.53
CA THR A 422 -6.94 1.51 13.68
C THR A 422 -6.10 1.43 14.94
N TYR A 423 -6.59 2.00 16.05
CA TYR A 423 -5.94 1.84 17.34
C TYR A 423 -5.77 0.37 17.71
N SER A 424 -6.72 -0.49 17.31
CA SER A 424 -6.66 -1.92 17.55
C SER A 424 -5.42 -2.60 16.96
N HIS A 425 -5.20 -2.50 15.65
CA HIS A 425 -4.06 -3.17 15.02
C HIS A 425 -2.75 -2.39 15.17
N ASN A 426 -2.81 -1.07 15.37
CA ASN A 426 -1.63 -0.28 15.69
C ASN A 426 -1.10 -0.57 17.10
N ALA A 427 -1.96 -0.81 18.09
CA ALA A 427 -1.53 -1.24 19.42
C ALA A 427 -0.89 -2.64 19.36
N ARG A 428 -1.46 -3.56 18.56
CA ARG A 428 -0.83 -4.86 18.30
C ARG A 428 0.52 -4.73 17.60
N ALA A 429 0.66 -3.78 16.68
CA ALA A 429 1.92 -3.47 16.02
C ALA A 429 2.99 -3.00 17.01
N VAL A 430 2.65 -2.05 17.88
CA VAL A 430 3.54 -1.58 18.95
C VAL A 430 3.94 -2.74 19.85
N TYR A 431 3.00 -3.58 20.31
CA TYR A 431 3.34 -4.77 21.08
C TYR A 431 4.34 -5.67 20.33
N ASN A 432 4.05 -5.99 19.07
CA ASN A 432 4.89 -6.84 18.24
C ASN A 432 6.30 -6.26 18.02
N MET A 433 6.44 -4.94 17.92
CA MET A 433 7.74 -4.27 17.80
C MET A 433 8.63 -4.49 19.03
N TYR A 434 8.05 -4.49 20.24
CA TYR A 434 8.81 -4.57 21.49
C TYR A 434 8.94 -6.00 22.03
N LEU A 435 7.91 -6.82 21.89
CA LEU A 435 7.80 -8.14 22.53
C LEU A 435 7.67 -9.30 21.53
N GLY A 436 7.56 -9.00 20.23
CA GLY A 436 7.32 -9.99 19.19
C GLY A 436 5.87 -10.52 19.18
N TYR A 437 5.65 -11.57 18.39
CA TYR A 437 4.33 -12.17 18.20
C TYR A 437 3.92 -13.13 19.34
N PHE A 438 4.88 -13.57 20.16
CA PHE A 438 4.66 -14.59 21.18
C PHE A 438 4.25 -13.95 22.51
N ASP A 439 3.16 -14.44 23.09
CA ASP A 439 2.56 -13.94 24.33
C ASP A 439 3.07 -14.62 25.61
N MET A 440 4.11 -15.46 25.49
CA MET A 440 4.66 -16.29 26.57
C MET A 440 3.71 -17.35 27.15
N ASN A 441 2.54 -17.58 26.55
CA ASN A 441 1.69 -18.72 26.88
C ASN A 441 2.21 -19.97 26.14
N PRO A 442 2.66 -21.03 26.83
CA PRO A 442 3.21 -22.22 26.17
C PRO A 442 2.28 -22.90 25.15
N ALA A 443 0.95 -22.70 25.26
CA ALA A 443 -0.01 -23.19 24.28
C ALA A 443 0.19 -22.57 22.88
N ASN A 444 0.73 -21.35 22.81
CA ASN A 444 0.92 -20.57 21.59
C ASN A 444 2.37 -20.61 21.07
N LEU A 445 3.28 -21.31 21.75
CA LEU A 445 4.72 -21.33 21.40
C LEU A 445 4.98 -22.09 20.09
N ASN A 446 4.30 -23.21 19.90
CA ASN A 446 4.47 -24.08 18.73
C ASN A 446 3.11 -24.73 18.37
N PRO A 447 2.15 -23.92 17.87
CA PRO A 447 0.82 -24.43 17.54
C PRO A 447 0.89 -25.45 16.39
N LEU A 448 -0.14 -26.30 16.30
CA LEU A 448 -0.29 -27.19 15.15
C LEU A 448 -0.42 -26.36 13.85
N PRO A 449 -0.01 -26.90 12.69
CA PRO A 449 -0.33 -26.27 11.41
C PRO A 449 -1.85 -26.11 11.25
N VAL A 450 -2.27 -25.07 10.49
CA VAL A 450 -3.67 -24.62 10.39
C VAL A 450 -4.68 -25.76 10.15
N LYS A 451 -4.42 -26.64 9.17
CA LYS A 451 -5.35 -27.74 8.84
C LYS A 451 -5.47 -28.79 9.95
N PRO A 452 -4.36 -29.40 10.45
CA PRO A 452 -4.42 -30.29 11.62
C PRO A 452 -5.07 -29.68 12.87
N GLU A 453 -4.77 -28.41 13.18
CA GLU A 453 -5.40 -27.71 14.30
C GLU A 453 -6.91 -27.59 14.10
N SER A 454 -7.34 -27.17 12.90
CA SER A 454 -8.74 -27.01 12.56
C SER A 454 -9.52 -28.32 12.66
N ALA A 455 -8.92 -29.44 12.22
CA ALA A 455 -9.53 -30.76 12.35
C ALA A 455 -9.79 -31.13 13.81
N LYS A 456 -8.82 -30.88 14.71
CA LYS A 456 -8.99 -31.14 16.15
C LYS A 456 -10.00 -30.21 16.81
N PHE A 457 -10.03 -28.94 16.41
CA PHE A 457 -11.02 -27.98 16.88
C PHE A 457 -12.44 -28.42 16.52
N VAL A 458 -12.68 -28.80 15.25
CA VAL A 458 -13.98 -29.28 14.77
C VAL A 458 -14.40 -30.57 15.48
N GLU A 459 -13.48 -31.53 15.64
CA GLU A 459 -13.71 -32.77 16.40
C GLU A 459 -14.15 -32.48 17.85
N TYR A 460 -13.43 -31.60 18.55
CA TYR A 460 -13.69 -31.28 19.96
C TYR A 460 -14.98 -30.48 20.17
N MET A 461 -15.41 -29.71 19.18
CA MET A 461 -16.69 -28.99 19.22
C MET A 461 -17.89 -29.84 18.79
N GLY A 462 -17.69 -31.11 18.44
CA GLY A 462 -18.76 -32.06 18.14
C GLY A 462 -19.12 -32.18 16.66
N GLY A 463 -18.23 -31.76 15.75
CA GLY A 463 -18.42 -31.86 14.30
C GLY A 463 -18.95 -30.58 13.65
N SER A 464 -18.82 -30.50 12.33
CA SER A 464 -19.19 -29.32 11.53
C SER A 464 -20.69 -28.99 11.62
N GLU A 465 -21.56 -30.00 11.62
CA GLU A 465 -23.02 -29.83 11.73
C GLU A 465 -23.42 -29.10 13.03
N LEU A 466 -22.87 -29.50 14.18
CA LEU A 466 -23.18 -28.87 15.47
C LEU A 466 -22.59 -27.45 15.57
N ILE A 467 -21.40 -27.23 15.00
CA ILE A 467 -20.81 -25.89 14.92
C ILE A 467 -21.69 -24.97 14.09
N LEU A 468 -22.20 -25.45 12.95
CA LEU A 468 -23.06 -24.69 12.07
C LEU A 468 -24.38 -24.31 12.77
N GLU A 469 -25.06 -25.27 13.40
CA GLU A 469 -26.30 -25.01 14.16
C GLU A 469 -26.11 -23.90 15.22
N LYS A 470 -25.00 -23.97 15.98
CA LYS A 470 -24.66 -22.96 16.98
C LYS A 470 -24.33 -21.61 16.34
N ALA A 471 -23.55 -21.63 15.26
CA ALA A 471 -23.16 -20.43 14.53
C ALA A 471 -24.36 -19.69 13.96
N GLU A 472 -25.38 -20.40 13.43
CA GLU A 472 -26.63 -19.81 12.96
C GLU A 472 -27.38 -19.12 14.11
N ALA A 473 -27.51 -19.77 15.26
CA ALA A 473 -28.15 -19.19 16.44
C ALA A 473 -27.39 -17.96 16.99
N ASP A 474 -26.06 -17.96 16.91
CA ASP A 474 -25.20 -16.86 17.34
C ASP A 474 -25.15 -15.71 16.31
N PHE A 475 -25.39 -16.01 15.03
CA PHE A 475 -25.48 -15.01 13.96
C PHE A 475 -26.64 -14.05 14.18
N GLU A 476 -27.80 -14.58 14.58
CA GLU A 476 -28.99 -13.79 14.96
C GLU A 476 -28.73 -12.87 16.15
N LYS A 477 -27.81 -13.26 17.06
CA LYS A 477 -27.37 -12.43 18.20
C LYS A 477 -26.25 -11.45 17.84
N GLY A 478 -25.70 -11.55 16.64
CA GLY A 478 -24.60 -10.73 16.15
C GLY A 478 -23.21 -11.05 16.73
N GLU A 479 -22.96 -12.30 17.13
CA GLU A 479 -21.67 -12.74 17.68
C GLU A 479 -20.61 -13.02 16.59
N TYR A 480 -20.56 -12.15 15.57
CA TYR A 480 -19.86 -12.38 14.31
C TYR A 480 -18.37 -12.72 14.44
N ARG A 481 -17.66 -12.13 15.41
CA ARG A 481 -16.21 -12.36 15.59
C ARG A 481 -15.90 -13.82 15.93
N PHE A 482 -16.73 -14.46 16.78
CA PHE A 482 -16.50 -15.85 17.16
C PHE A 482 -17.00 -16.82 16.08
N ILE A 483 -18.11 -16.49 15.43
CA ILE A 483 -18.61 -17.24 14.26
C ILE A 483 -17.53 -17.32 13.18
N ALA A 484 -16.88 -16.19 12.86
CA ALA A 484 -15.78 -16.15 11.91
C ALA A 484 -14.63 -17.08 12.31
N THR A 485 -14.30 -17.14 13.60
CA THR A 485 -13.28 -18.06 14.12
C THR A 485 -13.69 -19.52 13.93
N ALA A 486 -14.91 -19.88 14.36
CA ALA A 486 -15.40 -21.25 14.34
C ALA A 486 -15.59 -21.78 12.91
N LEU A 487 -16.27 -21.02 12.05
CA LEU A 487 -16.55 -21.44 10.68
C LEU A 487 -15.31 -21.42 9.78
N ASN A 488 -14.32 -20.57 10.05
CA ASN A 488 -13.03 -20.68 9.37
C ASN A 488 -12.38 -22.04 9.67
N LYS A 489 -12.43 -22.55 10.90
CA LYS A 489 -11.93 -23.91 11.21
C LYS A 489 -12.70 -24.98 10.45
N VAL A 490 -14.03 -24.87 10.34
CA VAL A 490 -14.85 -25.79 9.53
C VAL A 490 -14.40 -25.77 8.07
N ILE A 491 -14.27 -24.60 7.44
CA ILE A 491 -13.92 -24.46 6.02
C ILE A 491 -12.48 -24.92 5.70
N GLN A 492 -11.55 -24.85 6.66
CA GLN A 492 -10.21 -25.43 6.49
C GLN A 492 -10.21 -26.95 6.41
N VAL A 493 -11.19 -27.62 7.03
CA VAL A 493 -11.34 -29.08 7.08
C VAL A 493 -12.27 -29.58 5.97
N GLU A 494 -13.38 -28.87 5.76
CA GLU A 494 -14.44 -29.20 4.82
C GLU A 494 -14.65 -28.05 3.82
N PRO A 495 -13.70 -27.80 2.90
CA PRO A 495 -13.79 -26.67 1.97
C PRO A 495 -15.01 -26.73 1.03
N LYS A 496 -15.62 -27.91 0.86
CA LYS A 496 -16.84 -28.10 0.06
C LYS A 496 -18.14 -27.93 0.86
N ASN A 497 -18.06 -27.56 2.14
CA ASN A 497 -19.24 -27.34 2.97
C ASN A 497 -19.92 -26.00 2.59
N VAL A 498 -20.97 -26.10 1.77
CA VAL A 498 -21.70 -24.97 1.19
C VAL A 498 -22.32 -24.07 2.25
N GLU A 499 -22.96 -24.64 3.27
CA GLU A 499 -23.66 -23.86 4.29
C GLU A 499 -22.70 -23.13 5.22
N ALA A 500 -21.61 -23.79 5.65
CA ALA A 500 -20.55 -23.13 6.42
C ALA A 500 -19.88 -22.00 5.62
N ARG A 501 -19.72 -22.18 4.30
CA ARG A 501 -19.12 -21.19 3.39
C ARG A 501 -19.99 -19.96 3.26
N LYS A 502 -21.30 -20.15 3.05
CA LYS A 502 -22.28 -19.06 3.00
C LYS A 502 -22.32 -18.30 4.32
N LEU A 503 -22.47 -19.00 5.45
CA LEU A 503 -22.57 -18.34 6.74
C LEU A 503 -21.27 -17.61 7.15
N LEU A 504 -20.10 -18.15 6.80
CA LEU A 504 -18.83 -17.46 7.02
C LEU A 504 -18.71 -16.20 6.14
N ALA A 505 -19.13 -16.27 4.88
CA ALA A 505 -19.16 -15.10 4.00
C ALA A 505 -20.11 -14.02 4.55
N ASP A 506 -21.33 -14.38 4.94
CA ASP A 506 -22.31 -13.48 5.56
C ASP A 506 -21.76 -12.86 6.85
N THR A 507 -21.03 -13.64 7.65
CA THR A 507 -20.38 -13.18 8.88
C THR A 507 -19.31 -12.12 8.59
N TYR A 508 -18.47 -12.34 7.58
CA TYR A 508 -17.50 -11.34 7.15
C TYR A 508 -18.18 -10.07 6.62
N GLU A 509 -19.29 -10.18 5.89
CA GLU A 509 -20.05 -8.99 5.49
C GLU A 509 -20.49 -8.15 6.68
N GLN A 510 -21.11 -8.76 7.69
CA GLN A 510 -21.55 -8.03 8.87
C GLN A 510 -20.38 -7.39 9.64
N LEU A 511 -19.23 -8.07 9.72
CA LEU A 511 -18.01 -7.47 10.30
C LEU A 511 -17.51 -6.30 9.46
N GLY A 512 -17.52 -6.40 8.13
CA GLY A 512 -17.15 -5.33 7.22
C GLY A 512 -18.09 -4.13 7.28
N TYR A 513 -19.39 -4.35 7.50
CA TYR A 513 -20.40 -3.30 7.64
C TYR A 513 -20.28 -2.53 8.97
N GLN A 514 -19.71 -3.15 9.99
CA GLN A 514 -19.44 -2.51 11.29
C GLN A 514 -18.09 -1.80 11.37
N ALA A 515 -17.16 -2.10 10.46
CA ALA A 515 -15.78 -1.62 10.52
C ALA A 515 -15.66 -0.11 10.22
N GLU A 516 -15.06 0.64 11.13
CA GLU A 516 -14.67 2.05 10.90
C GLU A 516 -13.47 2.16 9.95
N GLY A 517 -12.50 1.23 10.06
CA GLY A 517 -11.33 1.23 9.19
C GLY A 517 -11.65 0.72 7.80
N ALA A 518 -11.33 1.50 6.77
CA ALA A 518 -11.56 1.14 5.36
C ALA A 518 -10.85 -0.16 5.00
N GLY A 519 -9.60 -0.33 5.47
CA GLY A 519 -8.83 -1.55 5.25
C GLY A 519 -9.49 -2.80 5.85
N TRP A 520 -10.08 -2.69 7.05
CA TRP A 520 -10.79 -3.79 7.70
C TRP A 520 -12.05 -4.16 6.94
N ARG A 521 -12.86 -3.15 6.57
CA ARG A 521 -14.03 -3.34 5.72
C ARG A 521 -13.65 -4.11 4.46
N ASN A 522 -12.67 -3.61 3.73
CA ASN A 522 -12.25 -4.18 2.44
C ASN A 522 -11.74 -5.62 2.62
N ILE A 523 -10.93 -5.90 3.64
CA ILE A 523 -10.42 -7.26 3.92
C ILE A 523 -11.58 -8.24 4.17
N TYR A 524 -12.54 -7.86 5.01
CA TYR A 524 -13.69 -8.70 5.31
C TYR A 524 -14.55 -8.95 4.07
N LEU A 525 -14.88 -7.90 3.31
CA LEU A 525 -15.72 -8.03 2.12
C LEU A 525 -15.02 -8.79 0.99
N THR A 526 -13.72 -8.60 0.78
CA THR A 526 -12.95 -9.42 -0.17
C THR A 526 -12.88 -10.88 0.28
N GLY A 527 -12.76 -11.14 1.60
CA GLY A 527 -12.87 -12.48 2.15
C GLY A 527 -14.24 -13.14 1.87
N ALA A 528 -15.33 -12.39 2.02
CA ALA A 528 -16.68 -12.86 1.69
C ALA A 528 -16.83 -13.15 0.18
N GLN A 529 -16.31 -12.26 -0.68
CA GLN A 529 -16.29 -12.46 -2.13
C GLN A 529 -15.52 -13.73 -2.50
N GLU A 530 -14.31 -13.93 -1.96
CA GLU A 530 -13.50 -15.10 -2.31
C GLU A 530 -14.07 -16.42 -1.78
N LEU A 531 -14.76 -16.40 -0.63
CA LEU A 531 -15.51 -17.55 -0.18
C LEU A 531 -16.66 -17.90 -1.12
N ARG A 532 -17.29 -16.91 -1.76
CA ARG A 532 -18.47 -17.09 -2.62
C ARG A 532 -18.12 -17.44 -4.06
N VAL A 533 -17.23 -16.68 -4.68
CA VAL A 533 -16.94 -16.74 -6.13
C VAL A 533 -15.43 -16.84 -6.43
N GLY A 534 -14.58 -16.96 -5.41
CA GLY A 534 -13.14 -16.97 -5.57
C GLY A 534 -12.55 -15.60 -5.95
N THR A 535 -11.32 -15.63 -6.45
CA THR A 535 -10.56 -14.43 -6.79
C THR A 535 -11.03 -13.86 -8.13
N LEU A 536 -11.45 -12.60 -8.13
CA LEU A 536 -11.76 -11.84 -9.36
C LEU A 536 -10.51 -11.08 -9.86
N PRO A 537 -10.45 -10.71 -11.16
CA PRO A 537 -9.35 -9.91 -11.69
C PRO A 537 -9.31 -8.50 -11.07
N GLY A 538 -8.14 -7.84 -11.10
CA GLY A 538 -7.99 -6.44 -10.69
C GLY A 538 -6.97 -6.15 -9.58
N ALA A 539 -6.23 -7.14 -9.10
CA ALA A 539 -5.20 -6.92 -8.07
C ALA A 539 -4.01 -6.09 -8.60
N PRO A 540 -3.54 -5.06 -7.88
CA PRO A 540 -2.36 -4.30 -8.25
C PRO A 540 -1.08 -5.12 -8.06
N LYS A 541 -0.02 -4.78 -8.82
CA LYS A 541 1.31 -5.38 -8.70
C LYS A 541 2.31 -4.34 -8.23
N THR A 542 2.91 -4.55 -7.06
CA THR A 542 3.80 -3.55 -6.42
C THR A 542 5.21 -3.53 -7.01
N ALA A 543 5.70 -4.67 -7.51
CA ALA A 543 7.02 -4.79 -8.15
C ALA A 543 6.90 -4.73 -9.69
N SER A 544 6.73 -3.53 -10.24
CA SER A 544 6.61 -3.34 -11.69
C SER A 544 7.96 -3.55 -12.41
N PRO A 545 7.97 -3.87 -13.71
CA PRO A 545 9.20 -3.98 -14.49
C PRO A 545 10.10 -2.74 -14.40
N ASP A 546 9.50 -1.54 -14.37
CA ASP A 546 10.26 -0.28 -14.28
C ASP A 546 10.89 -0.10 -12.90
N VAL A 547 10.20 -0.45 -11.80
CA VAL A 547 10.79 -0.43 -10.45
C VAL A 547 11.94 -1.44 -10.36
N LEU A 548 11.73 -2.67 -10.84
CA LEU A 548 12.78 -3.70 -10.86
C LEU A 548 14.00 -3.26 -11.67
N ALA A 549 13.78 -2.60 -12.80
CA ALA A 549 14.85 -2.11 -13.67
C ALA A 549 15.73 -1.02 -13.05
N ASN A 550 15.31 -0.40 -11.94
CA ASN A 550 16.06 0.61 -11.20
C ASN A 550 16.75 0.07 -9.92
N MET A 551 16.65 -1.23 -9.63
CA MET A 551 17.34 -1.86 -8.49
C MET A 551 18.86 -1.88 -8.65
N THR A 552 19.62 -1.88 -7.55
CA THR A 552 21.06 -2.22 -7.59
C THR A 552 21.24 -3.69 -7.97
N ILE A 553 22.43 -4.06 -8.45
CA ILE A 553 22.74 -5.46 -8.77
C ILE A 553 22.70 -6.34 -7.52
N GLU A 554 23.20 -5.83 -6.38
CA GLU A 554 23.09 -6.50 -5.07
C GLU A 554 21.64 -6.87 -4.75
N ASN A 555 20.71 -5.91 -4.82
CA ASN A 555 19.30 -6.16 -4.51
C ASN A 555 18.66 -7.15 -5.50
N LEU A 556 19.07 -7.15 -6.77
CA LEU A 556 18.60 -8.14 -7.75
C LEU A 556 19.10 -9.55 -7.41
N LEU A 557 20.32 -9.68 -6.91
CA LEU A 557 20.88 -10.95 -6.45
C LEU A 557 20.17 -11.46 -5.18
N ASP A 558 19.86 -10.56 -4.24
CA ASP A 558 19.05 -10.90 -3.05
C ASP A 558 17.63 -11.34 -3.44
N TYR A 559 17.00 -10.65 -4.39
CA TYR A 559 15.71 -11.06 -4.93
C TYR A 559 15.76 -12.43 -5.62
N LEU A 560 16.83 -12.72 -6.37
CA LEU A 560 17.06 -14.05 -6.94
C LEU A 560 17.26 -15.10 -5.84
N ALA A 561 17.96 -14.78 -4.75
CA ALA A 561 18.19 -15.69 -3.63
C ALA A 561 16.88 -16.12 -2.96
N VAL A 562 15.92 -15.21 -2.77
CA VAL A 562 14.59 -15.51 -2.22
C VAL A 562 13.82 -16.53 -3.07
N ARG A 563 14.10 -16.60 -4.38
CA ARG A 563 13.41 -17.51 -5.32
C ARG A 563 14.05 -18.89 -5.43
N VAL A 564 15.15 -19.14 -4.74
CA VAL A 564 15.86 -20.43 -4.79
C VAL A 564 15.07 -21.51 -4.05
N ASP A 565 14.77 -22.60 -4.74
CA ASP A 565 14.32 -23.85 -4.13
C ASP A 565 15.52 -24.59 -3.55
N SER A 566 15.67 -24.51 -2.23
CA SER A 566 16.81 -25.10 -1.52
C SER A 566 16.89 -26.62 -1.69
N ILE A 567 15.77 -27.31 -1.89
CA ILE A 567 15.73 -28.77 -2.05
C ILE A 567 16.30 -29.18 -3.40
N LYS A 568 16.12 -28.38 -4.45
CA LYS A 568 16.79 -28.59 -5.74
C LYS A 568 18.23 -28.13 -5.69
N ALA A 569 18.45 -26.91 -5.20
CA ALA A 569 19.73 -26.22 -5.25
C ALA A 569 20.84 -26.91 -4.45
N GLN A 570 20.51 -27.64 -3.38
CA GLN A 570 21.48 -28.41 -2.60
C GLN A 570 22.28 -29.43 -3.42
N HIS A 571 21.77 -29.83 -4.61
CA HIS A 571 22.40 -30.80 -5.49
C HIS A 571 23.20 -30.19 -6.65
N THR A 572 23.21 -28.86 -6.79
CA THR A 572 23.84 -28.16 -7.92
C THR A 572 24.67 -26.94 -7.47
N PRO A 573 25.69 -27.13 -6.62
CA PRO A 573 26.52 -26.02 -6.17
C PRO A 573 27.32 -25.41 -7.33
N PHE A 574 27.59 -24.10 -7.22
CA PHE A 574 28.45 -23.37 -8.15
C PHE A 574 28.95 -22.06 -7.54
N THR A 575 29.99 -21.50 -8.15
CA THR A 575 30.48 -20.14 -7.91
C THR A 575 30.46 -19.32 -9.20
N LEU A 576 30.09 -18.04 -9.11
CA LEU A 576 29.93 -17.15 -10.26
C LEU A 576 30.46 -15.75 -9.92
N ASN A 577 31.34 -15.20 -10.75
CA ASN A 577 31.56 -13.76 -10.77
C ASN A 577 30.52 -13.10 -11.69
N VAL A 578 29.90 -12.01 -11.25
CA VAL A 578 29.08 -11.11 -12.09
C VAL A 578 29.81 -9.78 -12.17
N VAL A 579 30.39 -9.48 -13.33
CA VAL A 579 31.16 -8.26 -13.60
C VAL A 579 30.25 -7.28 -14.34
N ILE A 580 30.16 -6.06 -13.81
CA ILE A 580 29.34 -4.96 -14.31
C ILE A 580 30.29 -3.85 -14.80
N PRO A 581 30.71 -3.88 -16.09
CA PRO A 581 31.83 -3.05 -16.55
C PRO A 581 31.56 -1.55 -16.52
N ASP A 582 30.32 -1.14 -16.79
CA ASP A 582 29.87 0.25 -16.84
C ASP A 582 29.76 0.89 -15.45
N GLU A 583 29.50 0.10 -14.40
CA GLU A 583 29.52 0.55 -12.99
C GLU A 583 30.86 0.28 -12.30
N LYS A 584 31.75 -0.50 -12.92
CA LYS A 584 33.03 -0.97 -12.35
C LYS A 584 32.86 -1.79 -11.08
N GLU A 585 31.77 -2.55 -11.01
CA GLU A 585 31.46 -3.42 -9.90
C GLU A 585 31.71 -4.88 -10.26
N THR A 586 32.05 -5.69 -9.27
CA THR A 586 32.15 -7.15 -9.41
C THR A 586 31.50 -7.79 -8.21
N TYR A 587 30.59 -8.72 -8.46
CA TYR A 587 29.92 -9.50 -7.43
C TYR A 587 30.40 -10.94 -7.47
N PHE A 588 30.68 -11.50 -6.31
CA PHE A 588 30.91 -12.93 -6.15
C PHE A 588 29.64 -13.58 -5.63
N VAL A 589 29.15 -14.57 -6.36
CA VAL A 589 27.93 -15.33 -6.05
C VAL A 589 28.30 -16.78 -5.79
N GLU A 590 27.77 -17.35 -4.71
CA GLU A 590 27.99 -18.74 -4.34
C GLU A 590 26.65 -19.43 -4.07
N MET A 591 26.35 -20.47 -4.86
CA MET A 591 25.29 -21.43 -4.56
C MET A 591 25.90 -22.59 -3.77
N SER A 592 25.61 -22.66 -2.48
CA SER A 592 26.08 -23.73 -1.59
C SER A 592 25.01 -24.07 -0.55
N ASN A 593 24.88 -25.36 -0.22
CA ASN A 593 23.92 -25.87 0.77
C ASN A 593 22.46 -25.46 0.50
N GLY A 594 22.08 -25.32 -0.77
CA GLY A 594 20.73 -24.87 -1.17
C GLY A 594 20.46 -23.38 -0.96
N ASN A 595 21.51 -22.58 -0.71
CA ASN A 595 21.43 -21.14 -0.52
C ASN A 595 22.28 -20.40 -1.54
N LEU A 596 21.77 -19.25 -2.03
CA LEU A 596 22.50 -18.35 -2.91
C LEU A 596 23.01 -17.16 -2.08
N ASN A 597 24.32 -17.10 -1.90
CA ASN A 597 24.99 -15.95 -1.28
C ASN A 597 25.54 -15.03 -2.35
N ASN A 598 25.60 -13.74 -2.06
CA ASN A 598 26.27 -12.77 -2.92
C ASN A 598 27.03 -11.73 -2.07
N ILE A 599 28.09 -11.16 -2.64
CA ILE A 599 28.86 -10.07 -2.03
C ILE A 599 29.59 -9.28 -3.13
N ILE A 600 29.66 -7.96 -2.98
CA ILE A 600 30.53 -7.13 -3.82
C ILE A 600 32.01 -7.35 -3.46
N VAL A 601 32.88 -7.42 -4.47
CA VAL A 601 34.32 -7.68 -4.32
C VAL A 601 35.13 -6.72 -5.19
N ASP A 602 36.31 -6.32 -4.70
CA ASP A 602 37.21 -5.40 -5.41
C ASP A 602 37.75 -5.95 -6.74
N LYS A 603 37.73 -7.28 -6.90
CA LYS A 603 38.24 -7.98 -8.08
C LYS A 603 37.59 -9.35 -8.22
N GLU A 604 37.59 -9.88 -9.45
CA GLU A 604 37.14 -11.24 -9.74
C GLU A 604 37.77 -12.27 -8.79
N MET A 605 36.93 -13.10 -8.19
CA MET A 605 37.36 -14.22 -7.34
C MET A 605 37.56 -15.48 -8.18
N LYS A 606 38.15 -16.53 -7.60
CA LYS A 606 38.19 -17.84 -8.27
C LYS A 606 36.78 -18.42 -8.29
N ALA A 607 36.16 -18.48 -9.47
CA ALA A 607 34.80 -18.97 -9.68
C ALA A 607 34.73 -19.98 -10.83
N ASP A 608 33.67 -20.79 -10.87
CA ASP A 608 33.40 -21.72 -11.96
C ASP A 608 33.10 -20.99 -13.28
N ALA A 609 32.45 -19.82 -13.18
CA ALA A 609 32.16 -18.95 -14.32
C ALA A 609 32.30 -17.46 -13.97
N THR A 610 32.49 -16.63 -15.01
CA THR A 610 32.39 -15.16 -14.93
C THR A 610 31.39 -14.68 -16.00
N LEU A 611 30.29 -14.07 -15.57
CA LEU A 611 29.35 -13.34 -16.41
C LEU A 611 29.79 -11.87 -16.49
N LEU A 612 29.91 -11.34 -17.71
CA LEU A 612 30.17 -9.93 -17.98
C LEU A 612 28.92 -9.34 -18.64
N ILE A 613 28.31 -8.34 -18.02
CA ILE A 613 27.11 -7.69 -18.54
C ILE A 613 27.03 -6.25 -18.04
N ASN A 614 26.70 -5.31 -18.90
CA ASN A 614 26.49 -3.92 -18.51
C ASN A 614 25.20 -3.77 -17.71
N ARG A 615 25.18 -2.89 -16.71
CA ARG A 615 23.98 -2.54 -15.94
C ARG A 615 22.85 -2.10 -16.85
N SER A 616 23.15 -1.33 -17.91
CA SER A 616 22.13 -0.90 -18.87
C SER A 616 21.43 -2.05 -19.58
N ASP A 617 22.16 -3.16 -19.82
CA ASP A 617 21.59 -4.33 -20.46
C ASP A 617 20.80 -5.19 -19.47
N VAL A 618 21.20 -5.23 -18.19
CA VAL A 618 20.37 -5.81 -17.11
C VAL A 618 19.01 -5.11 -17.05
N SER A 619 18.96 -3.76 -17.07
CA SER A 619 17.70 -3.01 -17.12
C SER A 619 16.85 -3.39 -18.33
N LYS A 620 17.45 -3.48 -19.53
CA LYS A 620 16.70 -3.87 -20.73
C LYS A 620 16.12 -5.28 -20.62
N ILE A 621 16.81 -6.21 -19.97
CA ILE A 621 16.26 -7.56 -19.76
C ILE A 621 15.07 -7.49 -18.80
N LEU A 622 15.17 -6.75 -17.69
CA LEU A 622 14.08 -6.60 -16.72
C LEU A 622 12.85 -5.90 -17.31
N LEU A 623 13.07 -4.94 -18.21
CA LEU A 623 12.03 -4.28 -19.01
C LEU A 623 11.54 -5.13 -20.20
N GLN A 624 11.99 -6.39 -20.32
CA GLN A 624 11.64 -7.33 -21.40
C GLN A 624 12.00 -6.85 -22.82
N GLN A 625 12.91 -5.89 -22.95
CA GLN A 625 13.33 -5.34 -24.24
C GLN A 625 14.36 -6.25 -24.95
N VAL A 626 15.08 -7.08 -24.20
CA VAL A 626 16.09 -8.02 -24.72
C VAL A 626 16.19 -9.24 -23.80
N THR A 627 16.79 -10.33 -24.27
CA THR A 627 17.11 -11.50 -23.43
C THR A 627 18.61 -11.61 -23.20
N LEU A 628 19.02 -12.24 -22.09
CA LEU A 628 20.43 -12.56 -21.86
C LEU A 628 21.00 -13.46 -22.98
N ALA A 629 20.18 -14.34 -23.57
CA ALA A 629 20.55 -15.13 -24.74
C ALA A 629 21.00 -14.26 -25.91
N THR A 630 20.16 -13.29 -26.27
CA THR A 630 20.42 -12.37 -27.38
C THR A 630 21.68 -11.55 -27.13
N LEU A 631 21.91 -11.09 -25.89
CA LEU A 631 23.11 -10.35 -25.51
C LEU A 631 24.38 -11.21 -25.57
N LEU A 632 24.30 -12.49 -25.21
CA LEU A 632 25.41 -13.43 -25.35
C LEU A 632 25.70 -13.77 -26.81
N GLU A 633 24.66 -13.87 -27.65
CA GLU A 633 24.78 -14.17 -29.08
C GLU A 633 25.35 -13.00 -29.88
N ASN A 634 24.95 -11.77 -29.58
CA ASN A 634 25.41 -10.57 -30.27
C ASN A 634 26.72 -10.00 -29.69
N GLY A 635 27.20 -10.54 -28.56
CA GLY A 635 28.45 -10.14 -27.92
C GLY A 635 28.37 -8.91 -27.01
N SER A 636 27.17 -8.39 -26.73
CA SER A 636 26.96 -7.31 -25.74
C SER A 636 27.12 -7.79 -24.29
N ALA A 637 26.90 -9.08 -24.03
CA ALA A 637 27.26 -9.76 -22.78
C ALA A 637 28.24 -10.92 -23.08
N GLY A 638 28.98 -11.36 -22.07
CA GLY A 638 29.95 -12.46 -22.18
C GLY A 638 29.89 -13.43 -21.01
N ILE A 639 30.20 -14.70 -21.26
CA ILE A 639 30.42 -15.68 -20.18
C ILE A 639 31.72 -16.45 -20.41
N LYS A 640 32.55 -16.50 -19.38
CA LYS A 640 33.80 -17.28 -19.32
C LYS A 640 33.63 -18.44 -18.32
N GLY A 641 34.40 -19.52 -18.47
CA GLY A 641 34.34 -20.68 -17.58
C GLY A 641 33.22 -21.67 -17.92
N ASP A 642 32.70 -22.34 -16.90
CA ASP A 642 31.62 -23.33 -17.00
C ASP A 642 30.26 -22.67 -17.27
N LYS A 643 29.83 -22.68 -18.53
CA LYS A 643 28.55 -22.09 -18.95
C LYS A 643 27.33 -22.79 -18.33
N SER A 644 27.48 -24.02 -17.80
CA SER A 644 26.37 -24.73 -17.16
C SER A 644 25.90 -24.07 -15.87
N VAL A 645 26.71 -23.20 -15.27
CA VAL A 645 26.39 -22.41 -14.06
C VAL A 645 25.07 -21.64 -14.21
N LEU A 646 24.86 -21.00 -15.36
CA LEU A 646 23.63 -20.24 -15.61
C LEU A 646 22.39 -21.14 -15.67
N GLN A 647 22.55 -22.37 -16.16
CA GLN A 647 21.48 -23.36 -16.16
C GLN A 647 21.19 -23.87 -14.75
N LYS A 648 22.23 -24.19 -13.97
CA LYS A 648 22.09 -24.60 -12.57
C LYS A 648 21.33 -23.55 -11.74
N LEU A 649 21.64 -22.27 -11.94
CA LEU A 649 20.89 -21.17 -11.32
C LEU A 649 19.43 -21.21 -11.75
N THR A 650 19.15 -21.26 -13.05
CA THR A 650 17.77 -21.27 -13.59
C THR A 650 16.94 -22.44 -13.08
N ASP A 651 17.51 -23.65 -13.08
CA ASP A 651 16.84 -24.88 -12.62
C ASP A 651 16.54 -24.86 -11.12
N SER A 652 17.26 -24.04 -10.36
CA SER A 652 17.09 -23.86 -8.92
C SER A 652 16.02 -22.82 -8.57
N LEU A 653 15.57 -21.98 -9.50
CA LEU A 653 14.62 -20.92 -9.21
C LEU A 653 13.17 -21.39 -9.27
N THR A 654 12.31 -20.73 -8.51
CA THR A 654 10.86 -20.94 -8.49
C THR A 654 10.10 -19.68 -8.90
N ASN A 655 8.85 -19.89 -9.31
CA ASN A 655 7.88 -18.82 -9.50
C ASN A 655 6.90 -18.87 -8.34
N ALA A 656 6.59 -17.71 -7.79
CA ALA A 656 5.57 -17.60 -6.76
C ALA A 656 4.18 -17.65 -7.40
N ASP A 657 3.23 -18.33 -6.76
CA ASP A 657 1.82 -18.27 -7.16
C ASP A 657 1.26 -16.89 -6.77
N ALA A 658 0.86 -16.08 -7.74
CA ALA A 658 0.25 -14.76 -7.49
C ALA A 658 -1.21 -14.86 -6.97
N LYS A 659 -1.84 -16.04 -7.10
CA LYS A 659 -3.25 -16.30 -6.78
C LYS A 659 -3.40 -17.25 -5.59
N PHE A 660 -2.42 -17.31 -4.69
CA PHE A 660 -2.50 -18.15 -3.49
C PHE A 660 -3.73 -17.82 -2.64
N GLU A 661 -4.26 -18.84 -1.96
CA GLU A 661 -5.46 -18.72 -1.13
C GLU A 661 -5.16 -18.01 0.18
N ILE A 662 -5.98 -17.02 0.51
CA ILE A 662 -6.05 -16.42 1.86
C ILE A 662 -7.19 -17.08 2.64
N VAL A 663 -8.33 -17.28 1.98
CA VAL A 663 -9.44 -18.13 2.42
C VAL A 663 -9.62 -19.28 1.43
N PRO A 664 -10.04 -20.49 1.86
CA PRO A 664 -10.30 -21.58 0.93
C PRO A 664 -11.38 -21.21 -0.09
N ARG A 665 -11.07 -21.25 -1.38
CA ARG A 665 -11.99 -20.82 -2.46
C ARG A 665 -12.93 -21.96 -2.86
N PRO A 666 -14.08 -21.67 -3.48
CA PRO A 666 -14.87 -22.70 -4.13
C PRO A 666 -14.13 -23.23 -5.37
N GLU A 667 -14.35 -24.50 -5.70
CA GLU A 667 -13.96 -25.01 -7.02
C GLU A 667 -14.89 -24.40 -8.09
N LYS A 668 -14.45 -24.40 -9.35
CA LYS A 668 -15.27 -23.91 -10.47
C LYS A 668 -16.56 -24.73 -10.56
N GLY A 669 -17.72 -24.06 -10.52
CA GLY A 669 -19.03 -24.69 -10.47
C GLY A 669 -19.55 -25.00 -9.06
N GLU A 670 -18.76 -24.73 -8.02
CA GLU A 670 -19.14 -24.82 -6.60
C GLU A 670 -19.29 -23.42 -5.96
N GLU A 671 -19.39 -22.36 -6.78
CA GLU A 671 -19.64 -21.00 -6.30
C GLU A 671 -20.99 -20.90 -5.60
N VAL A 672 -21.09 -20.01 -4.60
CA VAL A 672 -22.30 -19.77 -3.80
C VAL A 672 -22.63 -18.29 -3.80
N ASP A 673 -23.93 -17.96 -3.86
CA ASP A 673 -24.44 -16.58 -3.90
C ASP A 673 -23.75 -15.73 -5.01
N ALA A 674 -23.47 -16.35 -6.16
CA ALA A 674 -22.71 -15.73 -7.25
C ALA A 674 -23.45 -14.54 -7.89
N GLU A 675 -24.78 -14.55 -7.84
CA GLU A 675 -25.65 -13.47 -8.29
C GLU A 675 -25.36 -12.13 -7.59
N LEU A 676 -24.73 -12.15 -6.41
CA LEU A 676 -24.28 -10.95 -5.69
C LEU A 676 -23.05 -10.27 -6.34
N TYR A 677 -22.43 -10.89 -7.35
CA TYR A 677 -21.24 -10.35 -8.01
C TYR A 677 -21.35 -10.32 -9.54
N GLU A 678 -22.43 -10.86 -10.11
CA GLU A 678 -22.66 -10.87 -11.56
C GLU A 678 -22.95 -9.47 -12.10
N THR A 679 -22.29 -9.13 -13.22
CA THR A 679 -22.49 -7.88 -13.95
C THR A 679 -23.86 -7.90 -14.63
N ALA A 680 -24.60 -6.79 -14.61
CA ALA A 680 -25.98 -6.74 -15.14
C ALA A 680 -26.08 -6.83 -16.68
N HIS A 681 -25.04 -7.31 -17.38
CA HIS A 681 -24.99 -7.40 -18.83
C HIS A 681 -24.84 -8.84 -19.32
N LYS A 682 -25.92 -9.61 -19.15
CA LYS A 682 -26.31 -10.70 -20.05
C LYS A 682 -27.76 -10.52 -20.49
N HIS A 683 -28.03 -9.49 -21.29
CA HIS A 683 -29.15 -9.45 -22.24
C HIS A 683 -28.81 -8.59 -23.44
#